data_AF-A0A945YF81-F1
#
_entry.id   AF-A0A945YF81-F1
#
_cell.length_a   1.000
_cell.length_b   1.000
_cell.length_c   1.000
_cell.angle_alpha   90.00
_cell.angle_beta   90.00
_cell.angle_gamma   90.00
#
_symmetry.space_group_name_H-M   'P 1'
#
loop_
_entity.id
_entity.type
_entity.pdbx_description
1 polymer ?
#
loop_
_entity_poly.entity_id
_entity_poly.type
_entity_poly.pdbx_seq_one_letter_code
_entity_poly.pdbx_strand_id
1 'polypeptide(L)'
;MTKIILPLLALLAAFAFPATARENLPSFDSEVLARAVAEKSPRWKFVRGTRYRELPETFAMQLVANAAALHPDHRIGDTTLAASLATKIQYFLRNDGPDADGNTNEPEAQGGIGGWSHNAAAWSLLIAKRTPEIWILLTDDDRARADVLMQAMAVGGHFTHGDANDYHVLLDGISWYHKSWNPNHIEGYAGVMIAASYYFGADNLDTFFTTFDYAKFRQQLTTFQFHNILQTWENEPAMAGLLMQGGAYQRPNRPPGHGRGIRQPFTYRGLTLHQPWEIYLTQSDRLWSKAVRTQVNVDANRAGRLLNRQTDATVSPYEGQMGMIYEFEAMDNAGLRTSLGYAYDCAMIHLGTAASLKVLGEWQSDGGGDDVEQRMAIGMADLIFKANEGYEGWANGRLSSYDITDLQKNGSDYIFELWHALFPEPTSPVVAQAAPFATVLEHDTIYADSKYYVAWPDIVRAGNGDLLVTFCSTEEHVSPDGKAVLMRSTDNGHTWSGPETIYNSPADDRDIGLTRHPDGTLALHVWTTFWTQELYEKNYANAYTPELRQKWIEHVNTPAYRNAEDDQGRWTLTSRDHGKTWTDRVRGPDAVHGGIVLDNGTWLTAAYREEKGNVAIFTAPASTGPWVKSNVIKTPTTDTLRFGEPHVAQLPSGRLVVAIRATSIPYDDSGDHLQFWLATSDDHGATWSEPFSSGRWGFPVHLTVLSDGRLLATYGYRRVPYGQRASISSDGENWEELPEIIIRADAPNRDLGYPASIEIAPGEILTVYYQETGNPEDTHSRPTIMSTRWTLPAR
;
A
#
# COMPACT_ATOMS: atom_id res chain seq x y z
N MET A 1 -64.51 -1.07 33.64
CA MET A 1 -64.55 -2.37 32.94
C MET A 1 -63.81 -2.20 31.61
N THR A 2 -62.90 -3.02 31.09
CA THR A 2 -62.03 -4.13 31.54
C THR A 2 -61.08 -4.36 30.34
N LYS A 3 -59.75 -4.43 30.58
CA LYS A 3 -58.61 -5.09 29.85
C LYS A 3 -58.83 -5.59 28.39
N ILE A 4 -57.83 -5.53 27.49
CA ILE A 4 -56.83 -6.62 27.26
C ILE A 4 -55.78 -6.18 26.19
N ILE A 5 -54.49 -6.06 26.54
CA ILE A 5 -53.30 -6.91 26.20
C ILE A 5 -52.50 -6.48 24.94
N LEU A 6 -51.28 -5.98 25.16
CA LEU A 6 -50.08 -6.18 24.33
C LEU A 6 -49.46 -7.55 24.72
N PRO A 7 -48.67 -8.28 23.88
CA PRO A 7 -47.26 -7.87 23.76
C PRO A 7 -46.47 -8.34 22.50
N LEU A 8 -45.23 -7.83 22.40
CA LEU A 8 -43.99 -8.48 21.91
C LEU A 8 -44.05 -9.36 20.65
N LEU A 9 -43.55 -8.89 19.50
CA LEU A 9 -42.88 -9.70 18.47
C LEU A 9 -42.41 -8.81 17.29
N ALA A 10 -41.35 -8.01 17.49
CA ALA A 10 -40.68 -7.30 16.38
C ALA A 10 -39.22 -6.91 16.69
N LEU A 11 -38.54 -7.64 17.59
CA LEU A 11 -37.12 -7.47 17.87
C LEU A 11 -36.51 -8.87 18.04
N LEU A 12 -35.97 -9.43 16.96
CA LEU A 12 -35.01 -10.55 16.91
C LEU A 12 -34.89 -11.02 15.44
N ALA A 13 -34.34 -10.15 14.60
CA ALA A 13 -33.77 -10.54 13.31
C ALA A 13 -32.47 -9.77 13.13
N ALA A 14 -31.58 -9.89 14.13
CA ALA A 14 -30.18 -9.56 13.99
C ALA A 14 -29.44 -10.89 13.89
N PHE A 15 -28.72 -11.07 12.79
CA PHE A 15 -27.90 -12.21 12.41
C PHE A 15 -27.35 -13.02 13.59
N ALA A 16 -28.07 -14.08 13.96
CA ALA A 16 -27.49 -15.16 14.74
C ALA A 16 -26.76 -16.08 13.75
N PHE A 17 -25.51 -16.43 14.04
CA PHE A 17 -24.83 -17.52 13.34
C PHE A 17 -25.72 -18.76 13.40
N PRO A 18 -26.00 -19.44 12.27
CA PRO A 18 -26.70 -20.71 12.33
C PRO A 18 -25.88 -21.67 13.20
N ALA A 19 -26.52 -22.33 14.17
CA ALA A 19 -25.86 -23.23 15.12
C ALA A 19 -24.98 -24.30 14.43
N THR A 20 -25.30 -24.66 13.18
CA THR A 20 -24.53 -25.60 12.34
C THR A 20 -23.18 -25.07 11.87
N ALA A 21 -22.93 -23.75 11.86
CA ALA A 21 -21.62 -23.18 11.53
C ALA A 21 -20.63 -23.26 12.70
N ARG A 22 -21.10 -23.52 13.93
CA ARG A 22 -20.26 -23.60 15.14
C ARG A 22 -19.55 -24.96 15.32
N GLU A 23 -19.95 -26.00 14.59
CA GLU A 23 -19.51 -27.39 14.87
C GLU A 23 -18.15 -27.79 14.26
N ASN A 24 -17.61 -27.03 13.30
CA ASN A 24 -16.36 -27.37 12.58
C ASN A 24 -15.23 -26.34 12.81
N LEU A 25 -15.29 -25.58 13.88
CA LEU A 25 -14.32 -24.52 14.16
C LEU A 25 -13.06 -25.07 14.85
N PRO A 26 -11.91 -24.39 14.68
CA PRO A 26 -10.69 -24.79 15.35
C PRO A 26 -10.82 -24.74 16.87
N SER A 27 -10.15 -25.68 17.55
CA SER A 27 -10.12 -25.74 19.01
C SER A 27 -8.88 -25.03 19.56
N PHE A 28 -9.09 -24.13 20.52
CA PHE A 28 -8.01 -23.55 21.32
C PHE A 28 -7.38 -24.58 22.27
N ASP A 29 -6.10 -24.42 22.58
CA ASP A 29 -5.40 -25.21 23.58
C ASP A 29 -6.04 -25.04 24.97
N SER A 30 -6.40 -26.17 25.57
CA SER A 30 -7.17 -26.19 26.82
C SER A 30 -6.39 -25.63 28.02
N GLU A 31 -5.06 -25.77 28.05
CA GLU A 31 -4.24 -25.27 29.15
C GLU A 31 -4.03 -23.75 29.02
N VAL A 32 -3.74 -23.26 27.81
CA VAL A 32 -3.62 -21.81 27.55
C VAL A 32 -4.95 -21.11 27.83
N LEU A 33 -6.06 -21.67 27.38
CA LEU A 33 -7.39 -21.11 27.61
C LEU A 33 -7.77 -21.12 29.10
N ALA A 34 -7.42 -22.19 29.84
CA ALA A 34 -7.63 -22.24 31.28
C ALA A 34 -6.82 -21.18 32.03
N ARG A 35 -5.56 -20.94 31.62
CA ARG A 35 -4.75 -19.83 32.16
C ARG A 35 -5.38 -18.48 31.85
N ALA A 36 -5.87 -18.26 30.63
CA ALA A 36 -6.49 -16.99 30.24
C ALA A 36 -7.79 -16.69 31.01
N VAL A 37 -8.59 -17.72 31.31
CA VAL A 37 -9.77 -17.58 32.18
C VAL A 37 -9.39 -17.26 33.63
N ALA A 38 -8.31 -17.87 34.13
CA ALA A 38 -7.81 -17.62 35.49
C ALA A 38 -7.07 -16.26 35.63
N GLU A 39 -6.56 -15.72 34.52
CA GLU A 39 -5.89 -14.44 34.48
C GLU A 39 -6.81 -13.32 34.97
N LYS A 40 -6.23 -12.31 35.62
CA LYS A 40 -7.02 -11.18 36.13
C LYS A 40 -7.72 -10.42 35.00
N SER A 41 -8.78 -9.71 35.35
CA SER A 41 -9.39 -8.75 34.42
C SER A 41 -8.43 -7.59 34.18
N PRO A 42 -8.25 -7.15 32.93
CA PRO A 42 -7.34 -6.05 32.62
C PRO A 42 -7.84 -4.73 33.23
N ARG A 43 -6.89 -3.91 33.66
CA ARG A 43 -7.12 -2.57 34.17
C ARG A 43 -6.21 -1.57 33.47
N TRP A 44 -6.80 -0.52 32.95
CA TRP A 44 -6.05 0.63 32.44
C TRP A 44 -5.89 1.68 33.54
N LYS A 45 -4.74 2.34 33.56
CA LYS A 45 -4.46 3.44 34.47
C LYS A 45 -3.89 4.59 33.67
N PHE A 46 -4.48 5.76 33.82
CA PHE A 46 -3.89 6.96 33.26
C PHE A 46 -2.58 7.27 33.97
N VAL A 47 -1.48 7.06 33.25
CA VAL A 47 -0.18 7.53 33.69
C VAL A 47 0.46 8.29 32.56
N ARG A 48 0.64 9.59 32.80
CA ARG A 48 1.21 10.52 31.83
C ARG A 48 2.51 9.97 31.24
N GLY A 49 2.54 9.79 29.93
CA GLY A 49 3.72 9.34 29.19
C GLY A 49 3.93 7.82 29.18
N THR A 50 3.10 7.06 29.90
CA THR A 50 3.04 5.60 29.76
C THR A 50 1.89 5.23 28.82
N ARG A 51 2.05 4.14 28.07
CA ARG A 51 1.14 3.77 26.97
C ARG A 51 0.50 2.40 27.10
N TYR A 52 1.17 1.49 27.78
CA TYR A 52 0.73 0.10 27.87
C TYR A 52 1.03 -0.44 29.26
N ARG A 53 0.08 -1.20 29.79
CA ARG A 53 0.08 -1.80 31.14
C ARG A 53 -0.77 -3.07 31.05
N GLU A 54 -0.43 -4.08 31.84
CA GLU A 54 -1.24 -5.30 32.00
C GLU A 54 -1.54 -5.99 30.66
N LEU A 55 -0.49 -6.09 29.81
CA LEU A 55 -0.58 -6.72 28.49
C LEU A 55 -0.99 -8.21 28.59
N PRO A 56 -0.44 -9.03 29.49
CA PRO A 56 -0.90 -10.40 29.67
C PRO A 56 -2.39 -10.49 29.99
N GLU A 57 -2.90 -9.69 30.94
CA GLU A 57 -4.33 -9.64 31.30
C GLU A 57 -5.20 -9.20 30.10
N THR A 58 -4.71 -8.24 29.32
CA THR A 58 -5.39 -7.74 28.13
C THR A 58 -5.52 -8.80 27.04
N PHE A 59 -4.43 -9.51 26.73
CA PHE A 59 -4.44 -10.53 25.68
C PHE A 59 -5.10 -11.83 26.14
N ALA A 60 -5.02 -12.17 27.43
CA ALA A 60 -5.83 -13.23 28.01
C ALA A 60 -7.33 -12.97 27.82
N MET A 61 -7.79 -11.74 28.08
CA MET A 61 -9.17 -11.35 27.82
C MET A 61 -9.53 -11.48 26.34
N GLN A 62 -8.66 -11.06 25.43
CA GLN A 62 -8.91 -11.17 24.00
C GLN A 62 -8.99 -12.62 23.51
N LEU A 63 -8.15 -13.52 24.04
CA LEU A 63 -8.22 -14.95 23.78
C LEU A 63 -9.56 -15.52 24.28
N VAL A 64 -9.96 -15.20 25.52
CA VAL A 64 -11.26 -15.60 26.06
C VAL A 64 -12.41 -15.05 25.22
N ALA A 65 -12.30 -13.82 24.72
CA ALA A 65 -13.33 -13.22 23.86
C ALA A 65 -13.51 -14.02 22.56
N ASN A 66 -12.42 -14.29 21.85
CA ASN A 66 -12.46 -15.06 20.60
C ASN A 66 -12.97 -16.49 20.83
N ALA A 67 -12.51 -17.16 21.88
CA ALA A 67 -13.01 -18.49 22.24
C ALA A 67 -14.50 -18.48 22.62
N ALA A 68 -14.97 -17.46 23.35
CA ALA A 68 -16.36 -17.31 23.73
C ALA A 68 -17.28 -16.98 22.54
N ALA A 69 -16.78 -16.32 21.50
CA ALA A 69 -17.53 -16.08 20.26
C ALA A 69 -17.91 -17.40 19.57
N LEU A 70 -17.00 -18.37 19.59
CA LEU A 70 -17.18 -19.68 18.96
C LEU A 70 -17.94 -20.66 19.86
N HIS A 71 -17.58 -20.70 21.14
CA HIS A 71 -18.06 -21.70 22.10
C HIS A 71 -18.47 -21.06 23.45
N PRO A 72 -19.51 -20.20 23.47
CA PRO A 72 -19.87 -19.41 24.66
C PRO A 72 -20.19 -20.27 25.89
N ASP A 73 -20.79 -21.44 25.68
CA ASP A 73 -21.20 -22.37 26.75
C ASP A 73 -20.07 -23.30 27.23
N HIS A 74 -18.90 -23.29 26.59
CA HIS A 74 -17.78 -24.12 27.00
C HIS A 74 -17.34 -23.76 28.43
N ARG A 75 -17.11 -24.78 29.26
CA ARG A 75 -16.83 -24.60 30.69
C ARG A 75 -15.37 -24.80 31.01
N ILE A 76 -14.82 -23.88 31.80
CA ILE A 76 -13.52 -24.00 32.45
C ILE A 76 -13.75 -23.91 33.95
N GLY A 77 -13.63 -25.05 34.63
CA GLY A 77 -14.07 -25.19 36.02
C GLY A 77 -15.56 -24.88 36.18
N ASP A 78 -15.87 -23.94 37.07
CA ASP A 78 -17.26 -23.59 37.42
C ASP A 78 -17.87 -22.46 36.56
N THR A 79 -17.09 -21.86 35.65
CA THR A 79 -17.55 -20.77 34.78
C THR A 79 -17.61 -21.20 33.32
N THR A 80 -18.52 -20.61 32.55
CA THR A 80 -18.54 -20.69 31.07
C THR A 80 -17.65 -19.60 30.48
N LEU A 81 -17.16 -19.77 29.25
CA LEU A 81 -16.42 -18.72 28.54
C LEU A 81 -17.23 -17.42 28.42
N ALA A 82 -18.54 -17.51 28.15
CA ALA A 82 -19.42 -16.34 28.11
C ALA A 82 -19.45 -15.56 29.43
N ALA A 83 -19.66 -16.26 30.55
CA ALA A 83 -19.64 -15.66 31.88
C ALA A 83 -18.26 -15.12 32.29
N SER A 84 -17.17 -15.79 31.89
CA SER A 84 -15.81 -15.30 32.10
C SER A 84 -15.58 -13.98 31.37
N LEU A 85 -15.92 -13.90 30.08
CA LEU A 85 -15.77 -12.67 29.31
C LEU A 85 -16.65 -11.54 29.86
N ALA A 86 -17.93 -11.84 30.18
CA ALA A 86 -18.83 -10.85 30.76
C ALA A 86 -18.29 -10.26 32.07
N THR A 87 -17.69 -11.08 32.92
CA THR A 87 -17.05 -10.64 34.16
C THR A 87 -15.86 -9.71 33.89
N LYS A 88 -14.99 -10.07 32.94
CA LYS A 88 -13.84 -9.23 32.53
C LYS A 88 -14.30 -7.90 31.95
N ILE A 89 -15.36 -7.89 31.13
CA ILE A 89 -15.95 -6.66 30.57
C ILE A 89 -16.56 -5.78 31.66
N GLN A 90 -17.38 -6.35 32.54
CA GLN A 90 -17.99 -5.61 33.65
C GLN A 90 -16.93 -4.94 34.54
N TYR A 91 -15.77 -5.58 34.73
CA TYR A 91 -14.70 -5.03 35.57
C TYR A 91 -14.14 -3.70 35.07
N PHE A 92 -13.96 -3.53 33.75
CA PHE A 92 -13.47 -2.25 33.20
C PHE A 92 -14.58 -1.26 32.84
N LEU A 93 -15.86 -1.69 32.84
CA LEU A 93 -17.01 -0.80 32.66
C LEU A 93 -17.53 -0.23 33.99
N ARG A 94 -17.56 -1.06 35.03
CA ARG A 94 -18.04 -0.71 36.37
C ARG A 94 -16.87 -0.21 37.19
N ASN A 95 -16.86 1.08 37.42
CA ASN A 95 -15.86 1.72 38.26
C ASN A 95 -16.42 1.90 39.67
N ASP A 96 -15.82 1.24 40.66
CA ASP A 96 -16.15 1.41 42.08
C ASP A 96 -15.52 2.70 42.66
N GLY A 97 -15.59 3.79 41.89
CA GLY A 97 -14.87 5.04 42.15
C GLY A 97 -13.38 4.98 41.77
N PRO A 98 -12.71 6.16 41.69
CA PRO A 98 -11.29 6.22 41.40
C PRO A 98 -10.45 5.69 42.57
N ASP A 99 -9.29 5.09 42.26
CA ASP A 99 -8.29 4.73 43.26
C ASP A 99 -7.57 5.97 43.84
N ALA A 100 -6.57 5.73 44.70
CA ALA A 100 -5.81 6.80 45.36
C ALA A 100 -5.10 7.76 44.38
N ASP A 101 -4.81 7.30 43.16
CA ASP A 101 -4.17 8.08 42.11
C ASP A 101 -5.20 8.72 41.15
N GLY A 102 -6.49 8.62 41.45
CA GLY A 102 -7.56 9.16 40.62
C GLY A 102 -7.99 8.24 39.46
N ASN A 103 -7.43 7.03 39.36
CA ASN A 103 -7.62 6.15 38.21
C ASN A 103 -8.79 5.20 38.41
N THR A 104 -9.53 4.99 37.33
CA THR A 104 -10.56 3.95 37.23
C THR A 104 -10.02 2.77 36.41
N ASN A 105 -10.88 1.91 35.85
CA ASN A 105 -10.45 0.69 35.19
C ASN A 105 -10.49 0.75 33.66
N GLU A 106 -11.27 1.66 33.07
CA GLU A 106 -11.49 1.71 31.63
C GLU A 106 -10.26 2.19 30.83
N PRO A 107 -10.12 1.77 29.55
CA PRO A 107 -9.15 2.33 28.62
C PRO A 107 -9.18 3.86 28.57
N GLU A 108 -8.01 4.51 28.48
CA GLU A 108 -7.96 5.97 28.59
C GLU A 108 -8.34 6.71 27.29
N ALA A 109 -8.62 5.96 26.21
CA ALA A 109 -9.06 6.48 24.91
C ALA A 109 -8.15 7.58 24.32
N GLN A 110 -6.83 7.41 24.44
CA GLN A 110 -5.83 8.40 23.99
C GLN A 110 -5.59 8.44 22.46
N GLY A 111 -6.00 7.40 21.72
CA GLY A 111 -5.71 7.24 20.28
C GLY A 111 -4.28 6.73 20.00
N GLY A 112 -3.92 6.58 18.72
CA GLY A 112 -2.54 6.28 18.30
C GLY A 112 -1.99 4.96 18.84
N ILE A 113 -0.81 5.04 19.46
CA ILE A 113 -0.11 3.88 20.06
C ILE A 113 -0.91 3.20 21.19
N GLY A 114 -1.96 3.84 21.73
CA GLY A 114 -2.87 3.19 22.70
C GLY A 114 -3.54 1.92 22.15
N GLY A 115 -3.51 1.71 20.83
CA GLY A 115 -4.01 0.51 20.17
C GLY A 115 -3.40 -0.80 20.66
N TRP A 116 -2.21 -0.77 21.28
CA TRP A 116 -1.56 -1.93 21.90
C TRP A 116 -2.49 -2.71 22.84
N SER A 117 -3.29 -2.00 23.64
CA SER A 117 -4.23 -2.63 24.58
C SER A 117 -5.68 -2.24 24.32
N HIS A 118 -5.95 -1.07 23.73
CA HIS A 118 -7.31 -0.63 23.45
C HIS A 118 -7.99 -1.47 22.34
N ASN A 119 -7.23 -2.04 21.40
CA ASN A 119 -7.79 -2.95 20.39
C ASN A 119 -8.50 -4.14 21.03
N ALA A 120 -7.85 -4.80 22.00
CA ALA A 120 -8.42 -5.96 22.68
C ALA A 120 -9.73 -5.61 23.41
N ALA A 121 -9.79 -4.44 24.05
CA ALA A 121 -11.01 -3.94 24.69
C ALA A 121 -12.13 -3.69 23.67
N ALA A 122 -11.83 -2.99 22.56
CA ALA A 122 -12.81 -2.71 21.51
C ALA A 122 -13.38 -4.00 20.89
N TRP A 123 -12.51 -4.93 20.50
CA TRP A 123 -12.94 -6.22 19.95
C TRP A 123 -13.72 -7.07 20.95
N SER A 124 -13.33 -7.07 22.22
CA SER A 124 -14.08 -7.79 23.27
C SER A 124 -15.50 -7.25 23.46
N LEU A 125 -15.68 -5.91 23.40
CA LEU A 125 -17.00 -5.29 23.46
C LEU A 125 -17.85 -5.63 22.23
N LEU A 126 -17.26 -5.62 21.02
CA LEU A 126 -17.96 -6.02 19.80
C LEU A 126 -18.37 -7.50 19.83
N ILE A 127 -17.46 -8.39 20.21
CA ILE A 127 -17.74 -9.82 20.36
C ILE A 127 -18.86 -10.04 21.36
N ALA A 128 -18.82 -9.38 22.52
CA ALA A 128 -19.89 -9.48 23.50
C ALA A 128 -21.23 -9.00 22.93
N LYS A 129 -21.26 -7.90 22.19
CA LYS A 129 -22.49 -7.38 21.54
C LYS A 129 -23.03 -8.29 20.45
N ARG A 130 -22.15 -8.99 19.73
CA ARG A 130 -22.50 -9.93 18.64
C ARG A 130 -22.79 -11.35 19.12
N THR A 131 -22.54 -11.67 20.39
CA THR A 131 -22.77 -12.98 20.98
C THR A 131 -23.86 -12.90 22.06
N PRO A 132 -25.12 -13.27 21.74
CA PRO A 132 -26.26 -13.12 22.65
C PRO A 132 -26.06 -13.72 24.05
N GLU A 133 -25.38 -14.86 24.13
CA GLU A 133 -25.04 -15.60 25.35
C GLU A 133 -24.16 -14.78 26.30
N ILE A 134 -23.36 -13.85 25.75
CA ILE A 134 -22.52 -12.92 26.51
C ILE A 134 -23.29 -11.64 26.80
N TRP A 135 -23.94 -11.07 25.78
CA TRP A 135 -24.62 -9.78 25.87
C TRP A 135 -25.72 -9.75 26.93
N ILE A 136 -26.44 -10.87 27.09
CA ILE A 136 -27.53 -10.99 28.07
C ILE A 136 -27.03 -10.96 29.53
N LEU A 137 -25.75 -11.27 29.75
CA LEU A 137 -25.11 -11.20 31.07
C LEU A 137 -24.74 -9.76 31.47
N LEU A 138 -24.80 -8.82 30.53
CA LEU A 138 -24.59 -7.39 30.76
C LEU A 138 -25.92 -6.68 31.03
N THR A 139 -25.96 -5.92 32.14
CA THR A 139 -27.13 -5.09 32.50
C THR A 139 -27.34 -3.98 31.46
N ASP A 140 -28.50 -3.32 31.48
CA ASP A 140 -28.73 -2.16 30.60
C ASP A 140 -27.71 -1.03 30.87
N ASP A 141 -27.29 -0.85 32.13
CA ASP A 141 -26.25 0.12 32.51
C ASP A 141 -24.87 -0.27 31.96
N ASP A 142 -24.50 -1.56 32.04
CA ASP A 142 -23.24 -2.04 31.42
C ASP A 142 -23.24 -1.81 29.91
N ARG A 143 -24.35 -2.07 29.24
CA ARG A 143 -24.46 -1.90 27.79
C ARG A 143 -24.37 -0.42 27.39
N ALA A 144 -24.98 0.48 28.16
CA ALA A 144 -24.83 1.92 27.95
C ALA A 144 -23.38 2.41 28.19
N ARG A 145 -22.70 1.87 29.21
CA ARG A 145 -21.27 2.13 29.47
C ARG A 145 -20.39 1.63 28.34
N ALA A 146 -20.67 0.44 27.81
CA ALA A 146 -19.96 -0.13 26.67
C ALA A 146 -20.08 0.74 25.42
N ASP A 147 -21.28 1.24 25.12
CA ASP A 147 -21.52 2.17 24.01
C ASP A 147 -20.68 3.44 24.16
N VAL A 148 -20.69 4.09 25.34
CA VAL A 148 -19.92 5.31 25.57
C VAL A 148 -18.41 5.07 25.55
N LEU A 149 -17.94 3.94 26.08
CA LEU A 149 -16.52 3.58 26.03
C LEU A 149 -16.06 3.35 24.58
N MET A 150 -16.83 2.62 23.78
CA MET A 150 -16.52 2.42 22.36
C MET A 150 -16.51 3.75 21.59
N GLN A 151 -17.48 4.64 21.84
CA GLN A 151 -17.50 5.99 21.27
C GLN A 151 -16.27 6.80 21.66
N ALA A 152 -15.87 6.79 22.93
CA ALA A 152 -14.70 7.52 23.40
C ALA A 152 -13.41 6.99 22.73
N MET A 153 -13.26 5.67 22.63
CA MET A 153 -12.14 5.10 21.89
C MET A 153 -12.19 5.52 20.42
N ALA A 154 -13.34 5.48 19.75
CA ALA A 154 -13.49 5.92 18.36
C ALA A 154 -13.15 7.42 18.17
N VAL A 155 -13.44 8.29 19.14
CA VAL A 155 -12.97 9.69 19.13
C VAL A 155 -11.43 9.77 19.12
N GLY A 156 -10.77 8.96 19.95
CA GLY A 156 -9.31 8.84 19.94
C GLY A 156 -8.75 8.37 18.61
N GLY A 157 -9.40 7.38 17.98
CA GLY A 157 -9.04 6.89 16.65
C GLY A 157 -9.21 7.95 15.57
N HIS A 158 -10.35 8.64 15.52
CA HIS A 158 -10.60 9.72 14.55
C HIS A 158 -9.59 10.87 14.67
N PHE A 159 -9.32 11.31 15.90
CA PHE A 159 -8.37 12.38 16.15
C PHE A 159 -6.95 12.03 15.69
N THR A 160 -6.53 10.78 15.87
CA THR A 160 -5.14 10.34 15.60
C THR A 160 -4.92 9.80 14.20
N HIS A 161 -5.93 9.19 13.57
CA HIS A 161 -5.81 8.49 12.29
C HIS A 161 -6.65 9.06 11.16
N GLY A 162 -7.63 9.92 11.45
CA GLY A 162 -8.45 10.54 10.41
C GLY A 162 -7.57 11.33 9.43
N ASP A 163 -7.78 11.17 8.12
CA ASP A 163 -6.92 11.79 7.09
C ASP A 163 -6.83 13.31 7.25
N ALA A 164 -7.93 13.94 7.62
CA ALA A 164 -8.04 15.37 7.83
C ALA A 164 -7.38 15.89 9.12
N ASN A 165 -6.73 15.03 9.92
CA ASN A 165 -6.04 15.38 11.17
C ASN A 165 -4.57 14.93 11.14
N ASP A 166 -3.67 15.86 11.47
CA ASP A 166 -2.22 15.62 11.58
C ASP A 166 -1.60 16.45 12.72
N TYR A 167 -1.94 16.10 13.96
CA TYR A 167 -1.63 16.94 15.13
C TYR A 167 -0.28 16.66 15.82
N HIS A 168 0.47 15.66 15.37
CA HIS A 168 1.71 15.18 16.02
C HIS A 168 1.60 14.93 17.55
N VAL A 169 0.39 14.58 18.02
CA VAL A 169 0.05 14.46 19.45
C VAL A 169 -1.08 13.45 19.64
N LEU A 170 -1.13 12.81 20.81
CA LEU A 170 -2.29 12.03 21.25
C LEU A 170 -3.26 12.91 22.04
N LEU A 171 -4.43 12.38 22.41
CA LEU A 171 -5.40 13.12 23.22
C LEU A 171 -4.92 13.41 24.66
N ASP A 172 -3.90 12.69 25.14
CA ASP A 172 -3.22 13.03 26.40
C ASP A 172 -2.29 14.25 26.26
N GLY A 173 -2.19 14.84 25.07
CA GLY A 173 -1.33 15.98 24.79
C GLY A 173 0.16 15.66 24.70
N ILE A 174 0.60 14.41 24.73
CA ILE A 174 2.03 14.09 24.65
C ILE A 174 2.47 13.93 23.20
N SER A 175 3.52 14.65 22.84
CA SER A 175 3.95 14.93 21.47
C SER A 175 5.09 14.04 20.96
N TRP A 176 4.92 12.73 21.07
CA TRP A 176 5.82 11.74 20.46
C TRP A 176 5.08 10.82 19.51
N TYR A 177 4.09 11.38 18.82
CA TYR A 177 3.24 10.64 17.91
C TYR A 177 3.16 11.38 16.58
N HIS A 178 3.11 10.61 15.51
CA HIS A 178 2.64 11.01 14.19
C HIS A 178 2.16 9.71 13.57
N LYS A 179 1.02 9.76 12.89
CA LYS A 179 0.37 8.57 12.32
C LYS A 179 1.16 7.88 11.21
N SER A 180 2.25 8.49 10.73
CA SER A 180 3.25 7.89 9.83
C SER A 180 4.62 7.62 10.46
N TRP A 181 4.82 7.93 11.74
CA TRP A 181 6.04 7.48 12.45
C TRP A 181 5.95 5.98 12.73
N ASN A 182 7.02 5.39 13.31
CA ASN A 182 7.24 3.97 13.55
C ASN A 182 5.97 3.07 13.51
N PRO A 183 6.04 1.84 12.99
CA PRO A 183 4.84 1.04 12.70
C PRO A 183 3.81 0.85 13.82
N ASN A 184 4.20 0.86 15.09
CA ASN A 184 3.24 0.87 16.21
C ASN A 184 2.27 2.07 16.21
N HIS A 185 2.62 3.17 15.55
CA HIS A 185 1.76 4.34 15.34
C HIS A 185 0.90 4.24 14.08
N ILE A 186 1.40 3.58 13.04
CA ILE A 186 0.72 3.42 11.74
C ILE A 186 -0.36 2.34 11.83
N GLU A 187 -0.02 1.24 12.50
CA GLU A 187 -0.89 0.11 12.81
C GLU A 187 -1.72 0.37 14.08
N GLY A 188 -1.27 1.33 14.89
CA GLY A 188 -1.94 1.70 16.13
C GLY A 188 -3.39 2.12 15.86
N TYR A 189 -4.32 1.67 16.69
CA TYR A 189 -5.70 2.16 16.78
C TYR A 189 -6.64 1.98 15.58
N ALA A 190 -6.16 1.66 14.38
CA ALA A 190 -7.05 1.41 13.24
C ALA A 190 -7.95 0.18 13.47
N GLY A 191 -7.47 -0.84 14.20
CA GLY A 191 -8.29 -1.96 14.69
C GLY A 191 -9.49 -1.52 15.55
N VAL A 192 -9.34 -0.47 16.36
CA VAL A 192 -10.44 0.10 17.14
C VAL A 192 -11.47 0.74 16.21
N MET A 193 -11.03 1.45 15.17
CA MET A 193 -11.94 2.08 14.22
C MET A 193 -12.73 1.04 13.42
N ILE A 194 -12.09 -0.07 13.04
CA ILE A 194 -12.73 -1.23 12.42
C ILE A 194 -13.79 -1.80 13.37
N ALA A 195 -13.41 -2.11 14.62
CA ALA A 195 -14.34 -2.65 15.62
C ALA A 195 -15.52 -1.69 15.90
N ALA A 196 -15.27 -0.39 16.01
CA ALA A 196 -16.30 0.62 16.23
C ALA A 196 -17.27 0.72 15.03
N SER A 197 -16.76 0.62 13.80
CA SER A 197 -17.61 0.57 12.59
C SER A 197 -18.57 -0.62 12.63
N TYR A 198 -18.08 -1.82 12.92
CA TYR A 198 -18.95 -3.00 13.06
C TYR A 198 -19.89 -2.94 14.29
N TYR A 199 -19.50 -2.20 15.33
CA TYR A 199 -20.27 -2.06 16.57
C TYR A 199 -21.49 -1.14 16.43
N PHE A 200 -21.34 -0.03 15.70
CA PHE A 200 -22.40 0.98 15.52
C PHE A 200 -23.04 0.97 14.12
N GLY A 201 -22.32 0.48 13.12
CA GLY A 201 -22.56 0.75 11.70
C GLY A 201 -21.93 2.07 11.26
N ALA A 202 -21.37 2.10 10.05
CA ALA A 202 -20.67 3.26 9.48
C ALA A 202 -21.47 4.56 9.58
N ASP A 203 -22.71 4.57 9.07
CA ASP A 203 -23.57 5.77 9.05
C ASP A 203 -23.83 6.34 10.46
N ASN A 204 -24.06 5.47 11.44
CA ASN A 204 -24.34 5.88 12.81
C ASN A 204 -23.08 6.44 13.48
N LEU A 205 -21.93 5.85 13.20
CA LEU A 205 -20.65 6.30 13.74
C LEU A 205 -20.24 7.65 13.11
N ASP A 206 -20.41 7.83 11.80
CA ASP A 206 -20.19 9.12 11.14
C ASP A 206 -21.21 10.19 11.58
N THR A 207 -22.45 9.79 11.84
CA THR A 207 -23.46 10.69 12.44
C THR A 207 -23.03 11.12 13.85
N PHE A 208 -22.52 10.21 14.67
CA PHE A 208 -21.96 10.53 15.98
C PHE A 208 -20.81 11.54 15.86
N PHE A 209 -19.88 11.34 14.93
CA PHE A 209 -18.76 12.26 14.70
C PHE A 209 -19.21 13.64 14.23
N THR A 210 -20.00 13.72 13.16
CA THR A 210 -20.47 14.99 12.59
C THR A 210 -21.31 15.82 13.57
N THR A 211 -22.04 15.16 14.47
CA THR A 211 -22.86 15.80 15.51
C THR A 211 -22.17 15.90 16.87
N PHE A 212 -20.89 15.52 16.97
CA PHE A 212 -20.15 15.47 18.23
C PHE A 212 -20.15 16.80 18.97
N ASP A 213 -20.38 16.74 20.28
CA ASP A 213 -20.41 17.87 21.21
C ASP A 213 -19.61 17.49 22.46
N TYR A 214 -18.41 18.07 22.59
CA TYR A 214 -17.47 17.74 23.66
C TYR A 214 -18.07 17.97 25.05
N ALA A 215 -18.83 19.04 25.26
CA ALA A 215 -19.38 19.35 26.59
C ALA A 215 -20.42 18.31 27.02
N LYS A 216 -21.30 17.90 26.10
CA LYS A 216 -22.29 16.84 26.34
C LYS A 216 -21.61 15.48 26.57
N PHE A 217 -20.64 15.14 25.72
CA PHE A 217 -19.95 13.86 25.84
C PHE A 217 -19.13 13.77 27.12
N ARG A 218 -18.42 14.84 27.50
CA ARG A 218 -17.72 14.96 28.79
C ARG A 218 -18.67 14.77 29.97
N GLN A 219 -19.90 15.31 29.91
CA GLN A 219 -20.89 15.09 30.94
C GLN A 219 -21.28 13.60 31.05
N GLN A 220 -21.46 12.91 29.92
CA GLN A 220 -21.72 11.47 29.92
C GLN A 220 -20.57 10.67 30.53
N LEU A 221 -19.32 10.98 30.16
CA LEU A 221 -18.12 10.37 30.76
C LEU A 221 -18.08 10.58 32.28
N THR A 222 -18.45 11.77 32.74
CA THR A 222 -18.55 12.08 34.18
C THR A 222 -19.63 11.25 34.87
N THR A 223 -20.81 11.12 34.24
CA THR A 223 -21.92 10.32 34.78
C THR A 223 -21.54 8.84 34.91
N PHE A 224 -20.80 8.29 33.95
CA PHE A 224 -20.32 6.91 34.02
C PHE A 224 -19.02 6.75 34.81
N GLN A 225 -18.45 7.82 35.34
CA GLN A 225 -17.20 7.81 36.11
C GLN A 225 -16.03 7.22 35.30
N PHE A 226 -15.90 7.59 34.02
CA PHE A 226 -14.73 7.24 33.22
C PHE A 226 -13.59 8.24 33.45
N HIS A 227 -12.96 8.13 34.63
CA HIS A 227 -11.93 9.06 35.08
C HIS A 227 -10.64 8.97 34.27
N ASN A 228 -10.25 7.80 33.75
CA ASN A 228 -9.04 7.67 32.93
C ASN A 228 -9.19 8.45 31.63
N ILE A 229 -10.37 8.40 30.99
CA ILE A 229 -10.67 9.16 29.77
C ILE A 229 -10.69 10.66 30.07
N LEU A 230 -11.38 11.07 31.15
CA LEU A 230 -11.43 12.48 31.57
C LEU A 230 -10.03 13.03 31.83
N GLN A 231 -9.20 12.32 32.61
CA GLN A 231 -7.83 12.73 32.88
C GLN A 231 -6.99 12.84 31.61
N THR A 232 -7.16 11.90 30.68
CA THR A 232 -6.46 11.92 29.39
C THR A 232 -6.83 13.17 28.59
N TRP A 233 -8.12 13.38 28.33
CA TRP A 233 -8.59 14.43 27.43
C TRP A 233 -8.48 15.83 28.03
N GLU A 234 -8.44 15.95 29.36
CA GLU A 234 -8.31 17.22 30.08
C GLU A 234 -6.85 17.59 30.39
N ASN A 235 -5.90 16.68 30.17
CA ASN A 235 -4.48 16.94 30.45
C ASN A 235 -3.91 18.08 29.58
N GLU A 236 -4.47 18.30 28.39
CA GLU A 236 -4.08 19.38 27.48
C GLU A 236 -5.28 20.28 27.14
N PRO A 237 -5.31 21.54 27.61
CA PRO A 237 -6.46 22.42 27.46
C PRO A 237 -6.92 22.67 26.02
N ALA A 238 -6.03 22.51 25.04
CA ALA A 238 -6.35 22.68 23.63
C ALA A 238 -7.23 21.56 23.06
N MET A 239 -7.25 20.36 23.65
CA MET A 239 -7.85 19.16 23.04
C MET A 239 -9.35 19.30 22.77
N ALA A 240 -10.10 19.90 23.70
CA ALA A 240 -11.52 20.16 23.51
C ALA A 240 -11.80 21.06 22.28
N GLY A 241 -10.97 22.09 22.09
CA GLY A 241 -11.05 22.98 20.94
C GLY A 241 -10.69 22.26 19.63
N LEU A 242 -9.59 21.49 19.63
CA LEU A 242 -9.13 20.75 18.45
C LEU A 242 -10.13 19.68 18.01
N LEU A 243 -10.71 18.91 18.95
CA LEU A 243 -11.75 17.92 18.63
C LEU A 243 -12.96 18.56 17.95
N MET A 244 -13.38 19.73 18.42
CA MET A 244 -14.60 20.40 17.96
C MET A 244 -14.43 21.25 16.70
N GLN A 245 -13.30 21.93 16.56
CA GLN A 245 -13.10 23.00 15.57
C GLN A 245 -11.89 22.76 14.67
N GLY A 246 -11.04 21.79 15.01
CA GLY A 246 -9.74 21.63 14.39
C GLY A 246 -8.82 22.83 14.65
N GLY A 247 -7.98 23.16 13.67
CA GLY A 247 -7.03 24.27 13.71
C GLY A 247 -5.58 23.81 13.78
N ALA A 248 -4.66 24.75 14.02
CA ALA A 248 -3.24 24.47 14.22
C ALA A 248 -2.95 24.20 15.70
N TYR A 249 -1.97 23.34 15.97
CA TYR A 249 -1.49 23.03 17.30
C TYR A 249 0.03 22.93 17.30
N GLN A 250 0.69 23.63 18.22
CA GLN A 250 2.14 23.69 18.29
C GLN A 250 2.59 23.44 19.74
N ARG A 251 3.51 22.50 19.92
CA ARG A 251 4.25 22.33 21.18
C ARG A 251 5.70 22.78 21.07
N PRO A 252 6.32 23.23 22.16
CA PRO A 252 7.75 23.56 22.14
C PRO A 252 8.60 22.39 21.61
N ASN A 253 9.55 22.68 20.72
CA ASN A 253 10.50 21.72 20.13
C ASN A 253 9.85 20.57 19.32
N ARG A 254 8.72 20.83 18.66
CA ARG A 254 8.05 19.87 17.77
C ARG A 254 7.64 20.51 16.45
N PRO A 255 7.41 19.71 15.39
CA PRO A 255 6.71 20.19 14.21
C PRO A 255 5.30 20.72 14.57
N PRO A 256 4.82 21.77 13.89
CA PRO A 256 3.42 22.18 13.99
C PRO A 256 2.51 21.07 13.46
N GLY A 257 1.45 20.77 14.20
CA GLY A 257 0.36 19.92 13.73
C GLY A 257 -0.85 20.75 13.32
N HIS A 258 -1.72 20.20 12.49
CA HIS A 258 -2.95 20.85 12.04
C HIS A 258 -4.02 19.82 11.69
N GLY A 259 -5.28 20.25 11.63
CA GLY A 259 -6.37 19.37 11.24
C GLY A 259 -7.73 20.05 11.29
N ARG A 260 -8.77 19.27 10.99
CA ARG A 260 -10.17 19.74 10.97
C ARG A 260 -10.99 19.28 12.19
N GLY A 261 -10.37 18.53 13.10
CA GLY A 261 -11.05 17.92 14.24
C GLY A 261 -11.87 16.70 13.82
N ILE A 262 -12.83 16.31 14.66
CA ILE A 262 -13.60 15.07 14.46
C ILE A 262 -15.03 15.30 13.96
N ARG A 263 -15.48 16.55 13.77
CA ARG A 263 -16.85 16.88 13.34
C ARG A 263 -17.07 16.72 11.83
N GLN A 264 -16.70 15.56 11.32
CA GLN A 264 -16.73 15.18 9.92
C GLN A 264 -16.69 13.65 9.80
N PRO A 265 -17.11 13.08 8.66
CA PRO A 265 -16.95 11.64 8.41
C PRO A 265 -15.49 11.20 8.58
N PHE A 266 -15.28 9.98 9.07
CA PHE A 266 -13.95 9.40 9.20
C PHE A 266 -13.47 8.83 7.87
N THR A 267 -12.23 9.15 7.51
CA THR A 267 -11.49 8.46 6.44
C THR A 267 -10.09 8.07 6.92
N TYR A 268 -9.61 6.94 6.44
CA TYR A 268 -8.27 6.41 6.67
C TYR A 268 -7.63 6.06 5.32
N ARG A 269 -6.64 6.83 4.88
CA ARG A 269 -6.01 6.70 3.56
C ARG A 269 -7.04 6.69 2.43
N GLY A 270 -8.05 7.56 2.52
CA GLY A 270 -9.15 7.64 1.57
C GLY A 270 -10.25 6.57 1.75
N LEU A 271 -10.03 5.55 2.58
CA LEU A 271 -11.04 4.52 2.89
C LEU A 271 -12.03 5.04 3.93
N THR A 272 -13.31 4.71 3.76
CA THR A 272 -14.39 5.15 4.66
C THR A 272 -14.73 4.07 5.70
N LEU A 273 -15.55 4.41 6.69
CA LEU A 273 -16.06 3.41 7.65
C LEU A 273 -16.94 2.32 7.01
N HIS A 274 -17.40 2.49 5.76
CA HIS A 274 -18.09 1.45 4.99
C HIS A 274 -17.14 0.38 4.44
N GLN A 275 -15.82 0.59 4.57
CA GLN A 275 -14.77 -0.27 4.04
C GLN A 275 -13.86 -0.82 5.17
N PRO A 276 -14.44 -1.41 6.25
CA PRO A 276 -13.66 -1.87 7.39
C PRO A 276 -12.68 -2.99 7.04
N TRP A 277 -13.04 -3.84 6.06
CA TRP A 277 -12.15 -4.88 5.56
C TRP A 277 -10.95 -4.30 4.84
N GLU A 278 -11.15 -3.32 3.96
CA GLU A 278 -10.08 -2.68 3.21
C GLU A 278 -9.13 -1.92 4.15
N ILE A 279 -9.64 -1.29 5.22
CA ILE A 279 -8.79 -0.65 6.25
C ILE A 279 -7.88 -1.69 6.93
N TYR A 280 -8.39 -2.89 7.20
CA TYR A 280 -7.59 -3.98 7.74
C TYR A 280 -6.58 -4.49 6.70
N LEU A 281 -7.02 -4.68 5.47
CA LEU A 281 -6.20 -5.17 4.36
C LEU A 281 -5.02 -4.24 4.06
N THR A 282 -5.22 -2.92 4.04
CA THR A 282 -4.14 -1.94 3.85
C THR A 282 -3.05 -2.04 4.92
N GLN A 283 -3.44 -2.28 6.18
CA GLN A 283 -2.46 -2.48 7.25
C GLN A 283 -1.74 -3.84 7.11
N SER A 284 -2.49 -4.87 6.74
CA SER A 284 -1.96 -6.22 6.51
C SER A 284 -0.93 -6.25 5.38
N ASP A 285 -1.25 -5.58 4.27
CA ASP A 285 -0.39 -5.49 3.10
C ASP A 285 0.98 -4.91 3.46
N ARG A 286 1.00 -3.89 4.31
CA ARG A 286 2.23 -3.27 4.83
C ARG A 286 2.97 -4.19 5.81
N LEU A 287 2.26 -4.75 6.80
CA LEU A 287 2.89 -5.50 7.88
C LEU A 287 3.58 -6.77 7.36
N TRP A 288 2.91 -7.53 6.51
CA TRP A 288 3.38 -8.82 5.99
C TRP A 288 4.05 -8.66 4.61
N SER A 289 4.87 -7.63 4.44
CA SER A 289 5.39 -7.17 3.14
C SER A 289 6.83 -7.55 2.84
N LYS A 290 7.54 -8.26 3.72
CA LYS A 290 8.97 -8.56 3.50
C LYS A 290 9.19 -10.03 3.22
N ALA A 291 10.17 -10.33 2.37
CA ALA A 291 10.70 -11.68 2.28
C ALA A 291 11.48 -11.99 3.57
N VAL A 292 11.28 -13.17 4.14
CA VAL A 292 11.99 -13.61 5.35
C VAL A 292 13.48 -13.55 5.12
N ARG A 293 14.14 -12.84 6.01
CA ARG A 293 15.58 -12.79 6.15
C ARG A 293 15.95 -13.10 7.58
N THR A 294 16.82 -14.09 7.74
CA THR A 294 17.39 -14.40 9.04
C THR A 294 18.32 -13.29 9.49
N GLN A 295 19.18 -12.85 8.57
CA GLN A 295 20.15 -11.78 8.80
C GLN A 295 19.74 -10.54 8.00
N VAL A 296 19.43 -9.47 8.72
CA VAL A 296 19.19 -8.14 8.16
C VAL A 296 20.45 -7.31 8.38
N ASN A 297 21.10 -6.88 7.30
CA ASN A 297 22.29 -6.04 7.38
C ASN A 297 21.87 -4.58 7.57
N VAL A 298 22.12 -4.06 8.78
CA VAL A 298 21.82 -2.67 9.16
C VAL A 298 22.81 -1.70 8.51
N ASP A 299 24.09 -2.07 8.49
CA ASP A 299 25.14 -1.44 7.70
C ASP A 299 26.31 -2.41 7.46
N ALA A 300 27.44 -1.90 6.98
CA ALA A 300 28.63 -2.70 6.69
C ALA A 300 29.19 -3.49 7.89
N ASN A 301 28.89 -3.09 9.13
CA ASN A 301 29.44 -3.67 10.36
C ASN A 301 28.37 -4.21 11.31
N ARG A 302 27.10 -3.89 11.09
CA ARG A 302 25.97 -4.24 11.96
C ARG A 302 24.97 -5.09 11.20
N ALA A 303 24.61 -6.23 11.77
CA ALA A 303 23.55 -7.08 11.25
C ALA A 303 22.79 -7.76 12.40
N GLY A 304 21.53 -8.12 12.14
CA GLY A 304 20.77 -9.00 13.01
C GLY A 304 21.19 -10.46 12.85
N ARG A 305 21.04 -11.30 13.88
CA ARG A 305 21.41 -12.72 13.84
C ARG A 305 20.63 -13.55 14.85
N LEU A 306 20.53 -14.85 14.57
CA LEU A 306 20.06 -15.84 15.54
C LEU A 306 21.09 -16.05 16.65
N LEU A 307 20.60 -16.40 17.83
CA LEU A 307 21.42 -16.74 19.00
C LEU A 307 21.55 -18.26 19.22
N ASN A 308 20.86 -19.07 18.42
CA ASN A 308 20.98 -20.53 18.42
C ASN A 308 20.71 -21.17 19.77
N ARG A 309 19.71 -20.67 20.50
CA ARG A 309 19.43 -21.10 21.87
C ARG A 309 18.71 -22.45 21.94
N GLN A 310 18.03 -22.88 20.88
CA GLN A 310 17.27 -24.14 20.85
C GLN A 310 17.88 -25.14 19.88
N THR A 311 18.39 -24.67 18.74
CA THR A 311 18.96 -25.54 17.70
C THR A 311 20.22 -24.94 17.07
N ASP A 312 20.91 -25.76 16.27
CA ASP A 312 22.07 -25.33 15.47
C ASP A 312 21.67 -24.60 14.17
N ALA A 313 20.42 -24.15 14.04
CA ALA A 313 19.90 -23.54 12.82
C ALA A 313 20.54 -22.18 12.51
N THR A 314 21.28 -22.09 11.42
CA THR A 314 21.91 -20.81 11.00
C THR A 314 20.97 -19.92 10.19
N VAL A 315 19.82 -20.44 9.76
CA VAL A 315 18.84 -19.79 8.88
C VAL A 315 17.43 -20.19 9.31
N SER A 316 16.48 -19.27 9.20
CA SER A 316 15.04 -19.49 9.36
C SER A 316 14.53 -20.52 8.35
N PRO A 317 13.69 -21.49 8.74
CA PRO A 317 13.05 -22.41 7.81
C PRO A 317 12.23 -21.71 6.71
N TYR A 318 11.90 -20.44 6.92
CA TYR A 318 11.05 -19.64 6.05
C TYR A 318 11.82 -18.68 5.15
N GLU A 319 13.16 -18.70 5.15
CA GLU A 319 14.02 -17.79 4.38
C GLU A 319 13.57 -17.61 2.92
N GLY A 320 13.49 -16.35 2.47
CA GLY A 320 13.08 -15.96 1.12
C GLY A 320 11.57 -15.91 0.87
N GLN A 321 10.75 -16.47 1.76
CA GLN A 321 9.28 -16.46 1.63
C GLN A 321 8.70 -15.10 1.99
N MET A 322 7.66 -14.67 1.28
CA MET A 322 6.96 -13.42 1.60
C MET A 322 6.12 -13.58 2.85
N GLY A 323 6.18 -12.60 3.74
CA GLY A 323 5.39 -12.58 4.96
C GLY A 323 6.16 -12.15 6.20
N MET A 324 7.48 -11.99 6.14
CA MET A 324 8.22 -11.43 7.27
C MET A 324 7.64 -10.08 7.68
N ILE A 325 7.44 -9.94 8.99
CA ILE A 325 6.98 -8.71 9.60
C ILE A 325 7.91 -7.57 9.22
N TYR A 326 7.34 -6.49 8.71
CA TYR A 326 8.03 -5.30 8.23
C TYR A 326 9.08 -4.76 9.20
N GLU A 327 8.82 -4.84 10.51
CA GLU A 327 9.70 -4.32 11.57
C GLU A 327 11.06 -5.02 11.72
N PHE A 328 11.24 -6.18 11.09
CA PHE A 328 12.58 -6.76 10.95
C PHE A 328 13.47 -5.95 10.00
N GLU A 329 12.91 -5.14 9.09
CA GLU A 329 13.60 -4.29 8.11
C GLU A 329 12.97 -2.90 7.97
N ALA A 330 12.71 -2.24 9.09
CA ALA A 330 12.09 -0.91 9.14
C ALA A 330 13.10 0.20 9.45
N MET A 331 12.74 1.47 9.25
CA MET A 331 13.60 2.62 9.56
C MET A 331 13.25 3.26 10.91
N ASP A 332 14.27 3.66 11.67
CA ASP A 332 14.14 4.56 12.83
C ASP A 332 15.11 5.75 12.73
N ASN A 333 15.14 6.61 13.75
CA ASN A 333 15.98 7.82 13.75
C ASN A 333 17.49 7.54 13.63
N ALA A 334 17.94 6.31 13.85
CA ALA A 334 19.32 5.87 13.74
C ALA A 334 19.60 5.06 12.46
N GLY A 335 18.65 4.98 11.53
CA GLY A 335 18.74 4.26 10.27
C GLY A 335 17.93 2.96 10.25
N LEU A 336 18.39 1.98 9.47
CA LEU A 336 17.75 0.67 9.38
C LEU A 336 17.74 -0.03 10.74
N ARG A 337 16.60 -0.61 11.10
CA ARG A 337 16.33 -1.33 12.33
C ARG A 337 15.99 -2.78 11.99
N THR A 338 16.40 -3.68 12.87
CA THR A 338 15.94 -5.06 12.89
C THR A 338 15.66 -5.48 14.33
N SER A 339 14.42 -5.78 14.66
CA SER A 339 14.03 -6.02 16.05
C SER A 339 12.87 -7.00 16.19
N LEU A 340 13.12 -8.07 16.94
CA LEU A 340 12.10 -9.05 17.32
C LEU A 340 11.01 -8.43 18.22
N GLY A 341 11.39 -7.53 19.14
CA GLY A 341 10.44 -6.85 20.03
C GLY A 341 9.45 -5.97 19.27
N TYR A 342 9.94 -5.10 18.37
CA TYR A 342 9.06 -4.27 17.54
C TYR A 342 8.20 -5.10 16.58
N ALA A 343 8.75 -6.19 16.04
CA ALA A 343 7.97 -7.12 15.22
C ALA A 343 6.80 -7.74 16.01
N TYR A 344 7.04 -8.14 17.26
CA TYR A 344 5.97 -8.63 18.13
C TYR A 344 4.95 -7.53 18.50
N ASP A 345 5.40 -6.31 18.76
CA ASP A 345 4.51 -5.18 19.08
C ASP A 345 3.47 -4.94 17.96
N CYS A 346 3.88 -5.10 16.70
CA CYS A 346 3.01 -5.02 15.52
C CYS A 346 2.10 -6.24 15.40
N ALA A 347 2.66 -7.45 15.56
CA ALA A 347 1.90 -8.70 15.49
C ALA A 347 0.75 -8.75 16.51
N MET A 348 0.95 -8.32 17.75
CA MET A 348 -0.10 -8.35 18.79
C MET A 348 -1.28 -7.41 18.49
N ILE A 349 -1.04 -6.27 17.82
CA ILE A 349 -2.10 -5.34 17.40
C ILE A 349 -2.92 -5.94 16.27
N HIS A 350 -2.24 -6.53 15.28
CA HIS A 350 -2.82 -6.97 14.03
C HIS A 350 -3.53 -8.31 14.16
N LEU A 351 -2.88 -9.29 14.80
CA LEU A 351 -3.42 -10.64 14.96
C LEU A 351 -4.71 -10.66 15.79
N GLY A 352 -4.77 -9.83 16.83
CA GLY A 352 -5.99 -9.70 17.64
C GLY A 352 -7.19 -9.21 16.82
N THR A 353 -6.95 -8.34 15.84
CA THR A 353 -7.98 -7.88 14.88
C THR A 353 -8.32 -8.99 13.89
N ALA A 354 -7.31 -9.66 13.32
CA ALA A 354 -7.47 -10.76 12.37
C ALA A 354 -8.34 -11.89 12.94
N ALA A 355 -7.99 -12.35 14.15
CA ALA A 355 -8.72 -13.37 14.90
C ALA A 355 -10.19 -12.98 15.10
N SER A 356 -10.43 -11.74 15.51
CA SER A 356 -11.77 -11.24 15.80
C SER A 356 -12.63 -11.14 14.52
N LEU A 357 -12.03 -10.76 13.39
CA LEU A 357 -12.71 -10.78 12.08
C LEU A 357 -13.10 -12.20 11.67
N LYS A 358 -12.20 -13.20 11.84
CA LYS A 358 -12.50 -14.62 11.57
C LYS A 358 -13.66 -15.14 12.40
N VAL A 359 -13.62 -14.97 13.73
CA VAL A 359 -14.65 -15.54 14.63
C VAL A 359 -16.02 -14.86 14.49
N LEU A 360 -16.05 -13.62 13.97
CA LEU A 360 -17.28 -12.90 13.67
C LEU A 360 -17.79 -13.11 12.24
N GLY A 361 -17.04 -13.83 11.40
CA GLY A 361 -17.39 -14.07 9.99
C GLY A 361 -17.24 -12.85 9.08
N GLU A 362 -16.40 -11.89 9.48
CA GLU A 362 -16.11 -10.66 8.74
C GLU A 362 -14.79 -10.76 7.95
N TRP A 363 -14.13 -11.93 7.98
CA TRP A 363 -12.94 -12.23 7.17
C TRP A 363 -13.33 -12.47 5.71
N GLN A 364 -12.71 -11.75 4.76
CA GLN A 364 -13.03 -11.87 3.34
C GLN A 364 -11.91 -12.60 2.58
N SER A 365 -12.02 -13.93 2.46
CA SER A 365 -11.06 -14.77 1.71
C SER A 365 -10.82 -14.27 0.28
N ASP A 366 -11.87 -14.16 -0.52
CA ASP A 366 -11.80 -13.67 -1.92
C ASP A 366 -11.52 -12.16 -2.04
N GLY A 367 -11.49 -11.45 -0.91
CA GLY A 367 -11.17 -10.02 -0.84
C GLY A 367 -9.70 -9.74 -0.54
N GLY A 368 -8.78 -10.68 -0.81
CA GLY A 368 -7.38 -10.64 -0.43
C GLY A 368 -7.06 -11.26 0.93
N GLY A 369 -8.04 -11.88 1.59
CA GLY A 369 -7.86 -12.51 2.90
C GLY A 369 -6.97 -13.75 2.82
N ASP A 370 -7.09 -14.55 1.77
CA ASP A 370 -6.28 -15.76 1.61
C ASP A 370 -4.79 -15.45 1.40
N ASP A 371 -4.46 -14.42 0.61
CA ASP A 371 -3.08 -13.94 0.44
C ASP A 371 -2.51 -13.39 1.76
N VAL A 372 -3.28 -12.58 2.48
CA VAL A 372 -2.87 -12.09 3.81
C VAL A 372 -2.68 -13.24 4.79
N GLU A 373 -3.58 -14.22 4.81
CA GLU A 373 -3.50 -15.40 5.67
C GLU A 373 -2.21 -16.19 5.39
N GLN A 374 -1.88 -16.41 4.12
CA GLN A 374 -0.64 -17.08 3.72
C GLN A 374 0.61 -16.30 4.16
N ARG A 375 0.67 -14.99 3.92
CA ARG A 375 1.81 -14.16 4.33
C ARG A 375 1.92 -14.06 5.85
N MET A 376 0.80 -13.90 6.55
CA MET A 376 0.74 -13.92 8.01
C MET A 376 1.22 -15.25 8.58
N ALA A 377 0.90 -16.38 7.92
CA ALA A 377 1.38 -17.70 8.33
C ALA A 377 2.90 -17.80 8.34
N ILE A 378 3.53 -17.36 7.24
CA ILE A 378 4.97 -17.28 7.12
C ILE A 378 5.57 -16.33 8.16
N GLY A 379 4.99 -15.14 8.31
CA GLY A 379 5.47 -14.11 9.22
C GLY A 379 5.43 -14.52 10.68
N MET A 380 4.30 -15.09 11.14
CA MET A 380 4.13 -15.56 12.51
C MET A 380 5.04 -16.75 12.81
N ALA A 381 5.16 -17.69 11.87
CA ALA A 381 6.03 -18.84 12.06
C ALA A 381 7.52 -18.43 12.13
N ASP A 382 7.95 -17.47 11.30
CA ASP A 382 9.29 -16.88 11.36
C ASP A 382 9.53 -16.10 12.66
N LEU A 383 8.55 -15.30 13.11
CA LEU A 383 8.60 -14.57 14.39
C LEU A 383 8.80 -15.53 15.57
N ILE A 384 7.97 -16.58 15.65
CA ILE A 384 8.02 -17.59 16.72
C ILE A 384 9.34 -18.36 16.65
N PHE A 385 9.80 -18.75 15.46
CA PHE A 385 11.10 -19.41 15.28
C PHE A 385 12.25 -18.54 15.79
N LYS A 386 12.33 -17.27 15.37
CA LYS A 386 13.35 -16.32 15.83
C LYS A 386 13.28 -16.07 17.34
N ALA A 387 12.07 -16.06 17.92
CA ALA A 387 11.89 -15.92 19.36
C ALA A 387 12.41 -17.14 20.13
N ASN A 388 12.14 -18.36 19.64
CA ASN A 388 12.63 -19.59 20.24
C ASN A 388 14.17 -19.69 20.17
N GLU A 389 14.77 -19.40 19.02
CA GLU A 389 16.23 -19.38 18.87
C GLU A 389 16.91 -18.22 19.59
N GLY A 390 16.14 -17.18 19.95
CA GLY A 390 16.65 -15.88 20.37
C GLY A 390 17.20 -15.09 19.19
N TYR A 391 16.91 -13.79 19.18
CA TYR A 391 17.32 -12.88 18.12
C TYR A 391 18.10 -11.70 18.68
N GLU A 392 19.28 -11.45 18.12
CA GLU A 392 20.04 -10.25 18.35
C GLU A 392 19.84 -9.31 17.16
N GLY A 393 19.41 -8.08 17.43
CA GLY A 393 19.09 -7.08 16.42
C GLY A 393 19.50 -5.68 16.87
N TRP A 394 19.16 -4.67 16.08
CA TRP A 394 19.54 -3.29 16.32
C TRP A 394 18.32 -2.38 16.24
N ALA A 395 18.12 -1.54 17.25
CA ALA A 395 17.08 -0.51 17.29
C ALA A 395 17.59 0.76 17.99
N ASN A 396 17.24 1.93 17.47
CA ASN A 396 17.73 3.24 17.90
C ASN A 396 19.28 3.28 17.96
N GLY A 397 19.95 2.60 17.02
CA GLY A 397 21.40 2.48 16.94
C GLY A 397 22.04 1.62 18.03
N ARG A 398 21.25 0.90 18.84
CA ARG A 398 21.71 0.06 19.94
C ARG A 398 21.44 -1.40 19.65
N LEU A 399 22.37 -2.25 20.06
CA LEU A 399 22.17 -3.69 20.07
C LEU A 399 21.06 -4.04 21.07
N SER A 400 20.15 -4.90 20.67
CA SER A 400 19.07 -5.44 21.49
C SER A 400 18.98 -6.94 21.28
N SER A 401 18.63 -7.67 22.34
CA SER A 401 18.45 -9.12 22.27
C SER A 401 17.11 -9.46 22.91
N TYR A 402 16.34 -10.28 22.22
CA TYR A 402 15.04 -10.76 22.67
C TYR A 402 14.96 -12.26 22.46
N ASP A 403 14.21 -12.93 23.31
CA ASP A 403 13.81 -14.32 23.16
C ASP A 403 12.31 -14.50 23.47
N ILE A 404 11.85 -15.74 23.38
CA ILE A 404 10.46 -16.11 23.67
C ILE A 404 10.00 -15.68 25.07
N THR A 405 10.88 -15.72 26.07
CA THR A 405 10.54 -15.34 27.45
C THR A 405 10.35 -13.83 27.59
N ASP A 406 11.06 -13.03 26.80
CA ASP A 406 10.84 -11.59 26.73
C ASP A 406 9.49 -11.24 26.13
N LEU A 407 9.07 -11.97 25.08
CA LEU A 407 7.75 -11.78 24.47
C LEU A 407 6.62 -12.25 25.40
N GLN A 408 6.83 -13.35 26.13
CA GLN A 408 5.83 -13.89 27.08
C GLN A 408 5.53 -12.91 28.23
N LYS A 409 6.49 -12.09 28.66
CA LYS A 409 6.24 -11.01 29.63
C LYS A 409 5.19 -10.00 29.14
N ASN A 410 5.01 -9.90 27.83
CA ASN A 410 4.02 -9.06 27.16
C ASN A 410 2.84 -9.87 26.61
N GLY A 411 2.59 -11.08 27.11
CA GLY A 411 1.40 -11.89 26.80
C GLY A 411 1.44 -12.61 25.45
N SER A 412 2.63 -12.91 24.91
CA SER A 412 2.75 -13.55 23.60
C SER A 412 2.19 -14.96 23.55
N ASP A 413 2.07 -15.66 24.67
CA ASP A 413 1.45 -16.97 24.73
C ASP A 413 -0.03 -16.93 24.38
N TYR A 414 -0.76 -15.88 24.77
CA TYR A 414 -2.16 -15.70 24.38
C TYR A 414 -2.32 -15.27 22.92
N ILE A 415 -1.41 -14.41 22.43
CA ILE A 415 -1.40 -13.96 21.04
C ILE A 415 -1.04 -15.13 20.11
N PHE A 416 -0.02 -15.91 20.42
CA PHE A 416 0.36 -17.07 19.59
C PHE A 416 -0.73 -18.13 19.58
N GLU A 417 -1.48 -18.31 20.67
CA GLU A 417 -2.64 -19.21 20.68
C GLU A 417 -3.77 -18.73 19.75
N LEU A 418 -4.03 -17.42 19.66
CA LEU A 418 -4.96 -16.89 18.65
C LEU A 418 -4.51 -17.25 17.22
N TRP A 419 -3.20 -17.20 16.97
CA TRP A 419 -2.61 -17.61 15.70
C TRP A 419 -2.82 -19.11 15.44
N HIS A 420 -2.29 -19.97 16.33
CA HIS A 420 -2.31 -21.43 16.15
C HIS A 420 -3.71 -22.01 16.05
N ALA A 421 -4.66 -21.46 16.80
CA ALA A 421 -6.04 -21.92 16.74
C ALA A 421 -6.71 -21.48 15.43
N LEU A 422 -6.62 -20.20 15.05
CA LEU A 422 -7.53 -19.65 14.03
C LEU A 422 -6.98 -19.65 12.61
N PHE A 423 -5.69 -19.90 12.44
CA PHE A 423 -5.03 -19.83 11.15
C PHE A 423 -4.15 -21.06 10.90
N PRO A 424 -4.12 -21.56 9.66
CA PRO A 424 -3.32 -22.73 9.31
C PRO A 424 -1.83 -22.41 9.42
N GLU A 425 -1.09 -23.28 10.09
CA GLU A 425 0.37 -23.21 10.06
C GLU A 425 0.88 -23.43 8.63
N PRO A 426 1.92 -22.68 8.21
CA PRO A 426 2.51 -22.91 6.91
C PRO A 426 3.15 -24.30 6.89
N THR A 427 2.99 -25.02 5.78
CA THR A 427 3.77 -26.25 5.57
C THR A 427 5.24 -25.87 5.48
N SER A 428 6.04 -26.19 6.51
CA SER A 428 7.48 -26.03 6.50
C SER A 428 8.06 -26.70 5.25
N PRO A 429 8.67 -25.96 4.30
CA PRO A 429 9.37 -26.61 3.22
C PRO A 429 10.54 -27.41 3.80
N VAL A 430 10.75 -28.63 3.29
CA VAL A 430 11.94 -29.42 3.56
C VAL A 430 13.12 -28.66 2.93
N VAL A 431 13.77 -27.78 3.69
CA VAL A 431 15.00 -26.99 3.36
C VAL A 431 15.35 -27.07 1.86
N ALA A 432 14.53 -26.42 1.04
CA ALA A 432 14.70 -26.34 -0.41
C ALA A 432 13.91 -25.12 -0.87
N GLN A 433 14.63 -24.01 -0.98
CA GLN A 433 14.38 -22.90 -1.90
C GLN A 433 12.89 -22.59 -2.13
N ALA A 434 12.29 -21.86 -1.20
CA ALA A 434 10.91 -21.46 -1.36
C ALA A 434 10.72 -20.62 -2.64
N ALA A 435 9.55 -20.80 -3.27
CA ALA A 435 9.22 -20.07 -4.49
C ALA A 435 9.15 -18.55 -4.21
N PRO A 436 9.72 -17.71 -5.08
CA PRO A 436 9.72 -16.26 -4.90
C PRO A 436 8.29 -15.69 -5.03
N PHE A 437 8.00 -14.59 -4.30
CA PHE A 437 6.72 -13.85 -4.35
C PHE A 437 6.23 -13.59 -5.77
N ALA A 438 7.16 -13.25 -6.66
CA ALA A 438 6.92 -13.20 -8.09
C ALA A 438 7.84 -14.19 -8.77
N THR A 439 7.33 -14.96 -9.73
CA THR A 439 8.11 -15.97 -10.45
C THR A 439 8.28 -15.54 -11.90
N VAL A 440 9.53 -15.32 -12.32
CA VAL A 440 9.86 -15.14 -13.74
C VAL A 440 9.73 -16.50 -14.45
N LEU A 441 8.91 -16.56 -15.49
CA LEU A 441 8.65 -17.77 -16.26
C LEU A 441 9.59 -17.87 -17.46
N GLU A 442 9.70 -16.79 -18.24
CA GLU A 442 10.51 -16.75 -19.47
C GLU A 442 10.96 -15.34 -19.80
N HIS A 443 12.10 -15.25 -20.48
CA HIS A 443 12.59 -14.06 -21.17
C HIS A 443 12.63 -14.35 -22.67
N ASP A 444 12.23 -13.40 -23.50
CA ASP A 444 12.25 -13.54 -24.95
C ASP A 444 12.66 -12.24 -25.66
N THR A 445 13.08 -12.37 -26.91
CA THR A 445 13.40 -11.24 -27.80
C THR A 445 12.26 -11.10 -28.82
N ILE A 446 11.51 -10.00 -28.72
CA ILE A 446 10.44 -9.67 -29.67
C ILE A 446 11.03 -9.24 -31.01
N TYR A 447 12.00 -8.34 -30.98
CA TYR A 447 12.59 -7.77 -32.18
C TYR A 447 14.03 -7.33 -31.97
N ALA A 448 14.90 -7.74 -32.88
CA ALA A 448 16.28 -7.29 -32.96
C ALA A 448 16.59 -6.88 -34.39
N ASP A 449 17.28 -5.77 -34.56
CA ASP A 449 17.76 -5.29 -35.85
C ASP A 449 19.22 -4.85 -35.70
N SER A 450 20.11 -5.45 -36.49
CA SER A 450 21.53 -5.12 -36.42
C SER A 450 21.86 -3.75 -37.01
N LYS A 451 20.96 -3.15 -37.79
CA LYS A 451 21.16 -1.86 -38.44
C LYS A 451 20.54 -0.72 -37.65
N TYR A 452 19.42 -0.96 -36.99
CA TYR A 452 18.63 0.08 -36.35
C TYR A 452 18.67 -0.04 -34.83
N TYR A 453 18.75 1.10 -34.18
CA TYR A 453 18.45 1.26 -32.77
C TYR A 453 16.93 1.17 -32.59
N VAL A 454 16.47 0.21 -31.79
CA VAL A 454 15.04 0.04 -31.47
C VAL A 454 14.82 0.17 -29.97
N ALA A 455 13.91 1.07 -29.58
CA ALA A 455 13.74 1.41 -28.18
C ALA A 455 12.37 2.01 -27.85
N TRP A 456 12.18 2.17 -26.54
CA TRP A 456 11.02 2.80 -25.89
C TRP A 456 9.71 2.14 -26.28
N PRO A 457 9.55 0.84 -25.96
CA PRO A 457 8.34 0.14 -26.32
C PRO A 457 7.16 0.56 -25.44
N ASP A 458 5.97 0.44 -26.00
CA ASP A 458 4.69 0.45 -25.28
C ASP A 458 3.86 -0.76 -25.67
N ILE A 459 2.91 -1.18 -24.83
CA ILE A 459 2.07 -2.36 -25.08
C ILE A 459 0.61 -2.12 -24.74
N VAL A 460 -0.29 -2.59 -25.61
CA VAL A 460 -1.74 -2.57 -25.34
C VAL A 460 -2.42 -3.83 -25.87
N ARG A 461 -3.51 -4.25 -25.21
CA ARG A 461 -4.43 -5.26 -25.75
C ARG A 461 -5.53 -4.57 -26.55
N ALA A 462 -5.53 -4.76 -27.86
CA ALA A 462 -6.53 -4.21 -28.77
C ALA A 462 -7.94 -4.78 -28.51
N GLY A 463 -8.97 -4.12 -29.07
CA GLY A 463 -10.37 -4.52 -28.88
C GLY A 463 -10.73 -5.94 -29.36
N ASN A 464 -9.94 -6.51 -30.27
CA ASN A 464 -10.09 -7.89 -30.75
C ASN A 464 -9.31 -8.93 -29.92
N GLY A 465 -8.61 -8.50 -28.87
CA GLY A 465 -7.83 -9.38 -27.98
C GLY A 465 -6.35 -9.48 -28.31
N ASP A 466 -5.91 -9.04 -29.50
CA ASP A 466 -4.50 -9.05 -29.88
C ASP A 466 -3.65 -8.14 -28.98
N LEU A 467 -2.39 -8.50 -28.76
CA LEU A 467 -1.40 -7.61 -28.17
C LEU A 467 -0.69 -6.82 -29.26
N LEU A 468 -0.56 -5.52 -29.07
CA LEU A 468 0.19 -4.62 -29.95
C LEU A 468 1.36 -4.06 -29.16
N VAL A 469 2.56 -4.19 -29.71
CA VAL A 469 3.76 -3.52 -29.20
C VAL A 469 4.18 -2.47 -30.20
N THR A 470 4.32 -1.23 -29.73
CA THR A 470 4.86 -0.12 -30.52
C THR A 470 6.22 0.28 -30.00
N PHE A 471 7.10 0.76 -30.88
CA PHE A 471 8.43 1.26 -30.51
C PHE A 471 8.97 2.19 -31.59
N CYS A 472 10.02 2.94 -31.25
CA CYS A 472 10.76 3.74 -32.22
C CYS A 472 11.85 2.89 -32.88
N SER A 473 11.99 2.99 -34.20
CA SER A 473 13.12 2.46 -34.96
C SER A 473 13.87 3.60 -35.62
N THR A 474 15.18 3.68 -35.41
CA THR A 474 16.02 4.83 -35.79
C THR A 474 17.47 4.39 -35.99
N GLU A 475 18.32 5.17 -36.64
CA GLU A 475 19.73 4.77 -36.82
C GLU A 475 20.51 4.73 -35.50
N GLU A 476 20.31 5.72 -34.62
CA GLU A 476 20.94 5.84 -33.31
C GLU A 476 20.02 6.50 -32.28
N HIS A 477 20.36 6.41 -30.99
CA HIS A 477 19.63 7.05 -29.89
C HIS A 477 19.27 8.54 -30.15
N VAL A 478 20.12 9.27 -30.88
CA VAL A 478 19.85 10.63 -31.37
C VAL A 478 20.20 10.71 -32.87
N SER A 479 19.21 10.56 -33.73
CA SER A 479 19.35 10.61 -35.19
C SER A 479 18.07 11.17 -35.85
N PRO A 480 18.12 11.65 -37.10
CA PRO A 480 17.04 12.47 -37.66
C PRO A 480 15.91 11.65 -38.31
N ASP A 481 15.86 10.34 -38.09
CA ASP A 481 15.10 9.39 -38.93
C ASP A 481 14.23 8.39 -38.16
N GLY A 482 13.87 8.69 -36.90
CA GLY A 482 12.99 7.85 -36.10
C GLY A 482 11.62 7.67 -36.75
N LYS A 483 11.08 6.46 -36.65
CA LYS A 483 9.74 6.09 -37.13
C LYS A 483 9.01 5.23 -36.12
N ALA A 484 7.67 5.31 -36.15
CA ALA A 484 6.79 4.47 -35.35
C ALA A 484 6.65 3.09 -35.98
N VAL A 485 7.02 2.04 -35.24
CA VAL A 485 6.86 0.65 -35.63
C VAL A 485 5.86 -0.05 -34.72
N LEU A 486 5.07 -0.96 -35.29
CA LEU A 486 4.14 -1.83 -34.59
C LEU A 486 4.43 -3.30 -34.90
N MET A 487 4.32 -4.14 -33.89
CA MET A 487 4.28 -5.60 -34.00
C MET A 487 3.07 -6.14 -33.25
N ARG A 488 2.53 -7.26 -33.72
CA ARG A 488 1.27 -7.84 -33.24
C ARG A 488 1.47 -9.27 -32.79
N SER A 489 0.88 -9.63 -31.66
CA SER A 489 0.71 -11.01 -31.24
C SER A 489 -0.78 -11.36 -31.15
N THR A 490 -1.15 -12.50 -31.71
CA THR A 490 -2.50 -13.08 -31.65
C THR A 490 -2.62 -14.21 -30.61
N ASP A 491 -1.54 -14.47 -29.86
CA ASP A 491 -1.39 -15.61 -28.95
C ASP A 491 -0.79 -15.18 -27.60
N ASN A 492 -1.19 -14.00 -27.11
CA ASN A 492 -0.75 -13.46 -25.81
C ASN A 492 0.78 -13.37 -25.64
N GLY A 493 1.47 -12.95 -26.71
CA GLY A 493 2.90 -12.62 -26.69
C GLY A 493 3.83 -13.80 -26.90
N HIS A 494 3.32 -15.00 -27.23
CA HIS A 494 4.17 -16.14 -27.56
C HIS A 494 4.83 -16.00 -28.94
N THR A 495 4.12 -15.44 -29.92
CA THR A 495 4.68 -15.13 -31.24
C THR A 495 4.26 -13.73 -31.69
N TRP A 496 5.12 -13.12 -32.52
CA TRP A 496 4.95 -11.76 -33.01
C TRP A 496 5.00 -11.72 -34.54
N SER A 497 4.18 -10.86 -35.14
CA SER A 497 4.24 -10.52 -36.56
C SER A 497 5.56 -9.83 -36.91
N GLY A 498 5.88 -9.71 -38.20
CA GLY A 498 6.95 -8.80 -38.63
C GLY A 498 6.66 -7.33 -38.27
N PRO A 499 7.71 -6.47 -38.25
CA PRO A 499 7.56 -5.05 -37.94
C PRO A 499 6.81 -4.31 -39.06
N GLU A 500 5.79 -3.54 -38.69
CA GLU A 500 5.02 -2.67 -39.57
C GLU A 500 5.32 -1.20 -39.24
N THR A 501 5.71 -0.39 -40.23
CA THR A 501 5.85 1.06 -40.03
C THR A 501 4.47 1.70 -40.08
N ILE A 502 4.00 2.22 -38.96
CA ILE A 502 2.65 2.79 -38.83
C ILE A 502 2.61 4.32 -38.93
N TYR A 503 3.75 4.98 -38.69
CA TYR A 503 3.93 6.41 -38.90
C TYR A 503 5.41 6.73 -39.17
N ASN A 504 5.67 7.57 -40.16
CA ASN A 504 7.01 7.89 -40.66
C ASN A 504 6.96 9.23 -41.40
N SER A 505 7.02 10.32 -40.64
CA SER A 505 7.21 11.65 -41.20
C SER A 505 8.60 11.78 -41.82
N PRO A 506 8.89 12.84 -42.60
CA PRO A 506 10.25 13.10 -43.04
C PRO A 506 11.22 13.45 -41.90
N ALA A 507 10.71 13.75 -40.70
CA ALA A 507 11.46 14.14 -39.52
C ALA A 507 11.54 12.99 -38.50
N ASP A 508 12.11 13.24 -37.32
CA ASP A 508 12.41 12.20 -36.33
C ASP A 508 11.23 11.94 -35.39
N ASP A 509 10.50 10.85 -35.62
CA ASP A 509 9.34 10.45 -34.82
C ASP A 509 9.74 9.58 -33.61
N ARG A 510 9.41 10.06 -32.42
CA ARG A 510 9.78 9.52 -31.11
C ARG A 510 8.55 9.39 -30.21
N ASP A 511 8.71 8.73 -29.06
CA ASP A 511 7.68 8.55 -28.03
C ASP A 511 6.38 7.97 -28.58
N ILE A 512 6.38 6.65 -28.82
CA ILE A 512 5.37 5.94 -29.59
C ILE A 512 4.37 5.24 -28.65
N GLY A 513 3.67 6.04 -27.83
CA GLY A 513 2.74 5.55 -26.80
C GLY A 513 1.32 5.27 -27.32
N LEU A 514 0.64 4.28 -26.76
CA LEU A 514 -0.70 3.85 -27.15
C LEU A 514 -1.71 4.00 -26.01
N THR A 515 -2.84 4.67 -26.28
CA THR A 515 -4.02 4.66 -25.40
C THR A 515 -5.13 3.87 -26.05
N ARG A 516 -5.75 2.95 -25.29
CA ARG A 516 -6.95 2.24 -25.72
C ARG A 516 -8.18 2.73 -24.97
N HIS A 517 -9.24 2.97 -25.72
CA HIS A 517 -10.59 3.11 -25.18
C HIS A 517 -11.30 1.73 -25.07
N PRO A 518 -12.20 1.55 -24.09
CA PRO A 518 -12.94 0.29 -23.91
C PRO A 518 -13.64 -0.22 -25.17
N ASP A 519 -14.15 0.68 -26.01
CA ASP A 519 -14.81 0.36 -27.30
C ASP A 519 -13.85 -0.21 -28.39
N GLY A 520 -12.55 -0.25 -28.11
CA GLY A 520 -11.53 -0.77 -29.04
C GLY A 520 -10.85 0.29 -29.91
N THR A 521 -11.24 1.56 -29.80
CA THR A 521 -10.53 2.68 -30.43
C THR A 521 -9.14 2.85 -29.81
N LEU A 522 -8.13 3.08 -30.65
CA LEU A 522 -6.75 3.34 -30.24
C LEU A 522 -6.34 4.77 -30.60
N ALA A 523 -5.59 5.42 -29.71
CA ALA A 523 -4.85 6.64 -29.99
C ALA A 523 -3.35 6.35 -29.93
N LEU A 524 -2.63 6.68 -30.99
CA LEU A 524 -1.18 6.69 -31.03
C LEU A 524 -0.71 8.12 -30.77
N HIS A 525 0.10 8.31 -29.74
CA HIS A 525 0.76 9.57 -29.43
C HIS A 525 2.17 9.54 -30.02
N VAL A 526 2.61 10.64 -30.61
CA VAL A 526 3.92 10.77 -31.23
C VAL A 526 4.50 12.15 -30.96
N TRP A 527 5.78 12.20 -30.59
CA TRP A 527 6.57 13.42 -30.63
C TRP A 527 7.52 13.42 -31.83
N THR A 528 7.35 14.37 -32.74
CA THR A 528 8.25 14.57 -33.88
C THR A 528 9.28 15.65 -33.54
N THR A 529 10.56 15.33 -33.69
CA THR A 529 11.70 16.23 -33.53
C THR A 529 12.27 16.64 -34.87
N PHE A 530 12.44 17.94 -35.05
CA PHE A 530 13.08 18.53 -36.22
C PHE A 530 14.52 18.89 -35.87
N TRP A 531 15.46 18.15 -36.45
CA TRP A 531 16.88 18.33 -36.22
C TRP A 531 17.48 19.37 -37.17
N THR A 532 18.46 20.11 -36.69
CA THR A 532 19.18 21.09 -37.51
C THR A 532 20.66 20.74 -37.56
N GLN A 533 21.34 21.20 -38.61
CA GLN A 533 22.80 21.12 -38.70
C GLN A 533 23.46 21.71 -37.45
N GLU A 534 22.97 22.85 -36.97
CA GLU A 534 23.51 23.51 -35.78
C GLU A 534 23.44 22.63 -34.53
N LEU A 535 22.34 21.88 -34.33
CA LEU A 535 22.23 20.95 -33.20
C LEU A 535 23.30 19.86 -33.27
N TYR A 536 23.56 19.27 -34.44
CA TYR A 536 24.61 18.26 -34.58
C TYR A 536 26.02 18.82 -34.40
N GLU A 537 26.28 20.02 -34.92
CA GLU A 537 27.59 20.66 -34.85
C GLU A 537 27.93 21.19 -33.45
N LYS A 538 26.94 21.62 -32.67
CA LYS A 538 27.16 22.23 -31.35
C LYS A 538 26.84 21.27 -30.20
N ASN A 539 25.66 20.68 -30.20
CA ASN A 539 25.14 19.94 -29.03
C ASN A 539 25.59 18.47 -29.05
N TYR A 540 25.88 17.91 -30.23
CA TYR A 540 26.25 16.50 -30.40
C TYR A 540 27.61 16.30 -31.08
N ALA A 541 28.45 17.33 -31.09
CA ALA A 541 29.75 17.35 -31.76
C ALA A 541 30.69 16.19 -31.38
N ASN A 542 30.53 15.65 -30.17
CA ASN A 542 31.37 14.57 -29.62
C ASN A 542 30.57 13.31 -29.26
N ALA A 543 29.27 13.26 -29.55
CA ALA A 543 28.41 12.13 -29.17
C ALA A 543 28.49 10.95 -30.15
N TYR A 544 28.81 11.22 -31.42
CA TYR A 544 28.84 10.24 -32.52
C TYR A 544 30.11 10.41 -33.35
N THR A 545 30.42 9.51 -34.29
CA THR A 545 31.59 9.65 -35.17
C THR A 545 31.42 10.80 -36.18
N PRO A 546 32.51 11.44 -36.64
CA PRO A 546 32.42 12.51 -37.64
C PRO A 546 31.67 12.09 -38.92
N GLU A 547 31.86 10.84 -39.37
CA GLU A 547 31.24 10.32 -40.58
C GLU A 547 29.72 10.20 -40.44
N LEU A 548 29.23 9.66 -39.31
CA LEU A 548 27.79 9.57 -39.02
C LEU A 548 27.16 10.94 -38.89
N ARG A 549 27.82 11.87 -38.17
CA ARG A 549 27.31 13.24 -38.04
C ARG A 549 27.23 13.95 -39.38
N GLN A 550 28.23 13.79 -40.25
CA GLN A 550 28.22 14.39 -41.58
C GLN A 550 27.07 13.85 -42.42
N LYS A 551 26.81 12.53 -42.39
CA LYS A 551 25.65 11.91 -43.02
C LYS A 551 24.33 12.53 -42.54
N TRP A 552 24.16 12.72 -41.23
CA TRP A 552 22.94 13.35 -40.69
C TRP A 552 22.83 14.83 -41.04
N ILE A 553 23.93 15.58 -41.04
CA ILE A 553 23.97 16.98 -41.49
C ILE A 553 23.54 17.09 -42.96
N GLU A 554 24.00 16.19 -43.81
CA GLU A 554 23.56 16.13 -45.22
C GLU A 554 22.08 15.82 -45.32
N HIS A 555 21.58 14.87 -44.53
CA HIS A 555 20.16 14.49 -44.49
C HIS A 555 19.24 15.66 -44.07
N VAL A 556 19.54 16.34 -42.96
CA VAL A 556 18.72 17.46 -42.46
C VAL A 556 18.76 18.69 -43.36
N ASN A 557 19.74 18.76 -44.27
CA ASN A 557 19.85 19.81 -45.27
C ASN A 557 19.14 19.49 -46.59
N THR A 558 18.58 18.29 -46.75
CA THR A 558 17.79 17.95 -47.94
C THR A 558 16.51 18.82 -48.01
N PRO A 559 16.01 19.16 -49.22
CA PRO A 559 14.77 19.90 -49.35
C PRO A 559 13.57 19.19 -48.70
N ALA A 560 13.52 17.86 -48.78
CA ALA A 560 12.44 17.08 -48.19
C ALA A 560 12.40 17.22 -46.66
N TYR A 561 13.55 17.12 -45.99
CA TYR A 561 13.64 17.29 -44.55
C TYR A 561 13.29 18.71 -44.14
N ARG A 562 13.92 19.72 -44.76
CA ARG A 562 13.68 21.13 -44.41
C ARG A 562 12.23 21.57 -44.56
N ASN A 563 11.48 20.97 -45.49
CA ASN A 563 10.06 21.25 -45.66
C ASN A 563 9.17 20.64 -44.57
N ALA A 564 9.72 19.81 -43.69
CA ALA A 564 9.03 19.18 -42.57
C ALA A 564 9.26 19.90 -41.23
N GLU A 565 9.74 21.16 -41.22
CA GLU A 565 9.91 21.94 -39.99
C GLU A 565 8.58 22.08 -39.21
N ASP A 566 7.46 22.22 -39.92
CA ASP A 566 6.11 22.31 -39.33
C ASP A 566 5.64 20.99 -38.70
N ASP A 567 6.34 19.87 -38.97
CA ASP A 567 6.09 18.58 -38.35
C ASP A 567 6.59 18.54 -36.90
N GLN A 568 7.43 19.49 -36.47
CA GLN A 568 7.88 19.59 -35.08
C GLN A 568 6.68 19.62 -34.11
N GLY A 569 6.77 18.78 -33.08
CA GLY A 569 5.87 18.79 -31.95
C GLY A 569 5.09 17.50 -31.79
N ARG A 570 3.91 17.64 -31.21
CA ARG A 570 3.12 16.54 -30.65
C ARG A 570 1.88 16.25 -31.48
N TRP A 571 1.64 14.97 -31.70
CA TRP A 571 0.66 14.47 -32.65
C TRP A 571 -0.09 13.27 -32.08
N THR A 572 -1.36 13.16 -32.47
CA THR A 572 -2.19 11.99 -32.18
C THR A 572 -2.77 11.44 -33.48
N LEU A 573 -2.71 10.13 -33.65
CA LEU A 573 -3.36 9.38 -34.73
C LEU A 573 -4.37 8.42 -34.14
N THR A 574 -5.48 8.16 -34.83
CA THR A 574 -6.54 7.26 -34.34
C THR A 574 -6.64 6.01 -35.19
N SER A 575 -6.84 4.85 -34.56
CA SER A 575 -7.24 3.61 -35.23
C SER A 575 -8.56 3.10 -34.67
N ARG A 576 -9.43 2.60 -35.55
CA ARG A 576 -10.72 1.97 -35.20
C ARG A 576 -10.83 0.52 -35.68
N ASP A 577 -9.76 -0.01 -36.25
CA ASP A 577 -9.67 -1.36 -36.82
C ASP A 577 -8.56 -2.17 -36.14
N HIS A 578 -8.36 -1.90 -34.85
CA HIS A 578 -7.41 -2.59 -33.98
C HIS A 578 -5.94 -2.40 -34.40
N GLY A 579 -5.59 -1.21 -34.91
CA GLY A 579 -4.21 -0.84 -35.25
C GLY A 579 -3.78 -1.26 -36.65
N LYS A 580 -4.71 -1.52 -37.58
CA LYS A 580 -4.39 -1.86 -38.98
C LYS A 580 -4.28 -0.62 -39.86
N THR A 581 -5.12 0.38 -39.60
CA THR A 581 -5.05 1.68 -40.28
C THR A 581 -5.14 2.81 -39.28
N TRP A 582 -4.54 3.94 -39.64
CA TRP A 582 -4.43 5.14 -38.81
C TRP A 582 -4.94 6.35 -39.58
N THR A 583 -5.64 7.25 -38.89
CA THR A 583 -6.09 8.52 -39.46
C THR A 583 -4.91 9.46 -39.72
N ASP A 584 -5.17 10.54 -40.46
CA ASP A 584 -4.29 11.70 -40.46
C ASP A 584 -4.03 12.20 -39.02
N ARG A 585 -2.83 12.73 -38.80
CA ARG A 585 -2.42 13.25 -37.50
C ARG A 585 -3.18 14.53 -37.13
N VAL A 586 -3.55 14.64 -35.86
CA VAL A 586 -4.09 15.87 -35.24
C VAL A 586 -3.15 16.35 -34.14
N ARG A 587 -3.25 17.62 -33.73
CA ARG A 587 -2.52 18.10 -32.55
C ARG A 587 -3.06 17.42 -31.28
N GLY A 588 -2.17 16.88 -30.47
CA GLY A 588 -2.48 16.19 -29.21
C GLY A 588 -1.28 16.15 -28.27
N PRO A 589 -1.28 15.36 -27.18
CA PRO A 589 -0.15 15.24 -26.25
C PRO A 589 0.98 14.36 -26.82
N ASP A 590 2.20 14.54 -26.29
CA ASP A 590 3.27 13.54 -26.38
C ASP A 590 3.18 12.56 -25.20
N ALA A 591 3.55 11.30 -25.43
CA ALA A 591 3.50 10.27 -24.41
C ALA A 591 4.50 9.14 -24.73
N VAL A 592 5.45 8.88 -23.81
CA VAL A 592 6.37 7.75 -23.92
C VAL A 592 5.59 6.45 -23.82
N HIS A 593 4.88 6.30 -22.71
CA HIS A 593 3.81 5.36 -22.51
C HIS A 593 2.50 6.11 -22.75
N GLY A 594 1.49 5.45 -23.32
CA GLY A 594 0.20 6.10 -23.58
C GLY A 594 -0.48 6.71 -22.34
N GLY A 595 -1.59 7.39 -22.55
CA GLY A 595 -2.54 7.73 -21.49
C GLY A 595 -3.57 6.63 -21.22
N ILE A 596 -4.64 7.00 -20.52
CA ILE A 596 -5.78 6.15 -20.17
C ILE A 596 -7.10 6.76 -20.64
N VAL A 597 -8.17 5.96 -20.57
CA VAL A 597 -9.54 6.47 -20.61
C VAL A 597 -10.14 6.28 -19.23
N LEU A 598 -10.63 7.38 -18.65
CA LEU A 598 -11.26 7.38 -17.35
C LEU A 598 -12.61 6.63 -17.38
N ASP A 599 -13.06 6.17 -16.22
CA ASP A 599 -14.39 5.58 -16.02
C ASP A 599 -15.56 6.43 -16.54
N ASN A 600 -15.40 7.76 -16.56
CA ASN A 600 -16.36 8.70 -17.14
C ASN A 600 -16.27 8.85 -18.68
N GLY A 601 -15.36 8.13 -19.34
CA GLY A 601 -15.12 8.15 -20.79
C GLY A 601 -14.14 9.22 -21.30
N THR A 602 -13.59 10.05 -20.42
CA THR A 602 -12.61 11.09 -20.79
C THR A 602 -11.26 10.45 -21.10
N TRP A 603 -10.65 10.83 -22.23
CA TRP A 603 -9.26 10.48 -22.53
C TRP A 603 -8.33 11.37 -21.72
N LEU A 604 -7.34 10.79 -21.05
CA LEU A 604 -6.38 11.53 -20.23
C LEU A 604 -4.95 11.03 -20.46
N THR A 605 -4.03 11.95 -20.75
CA THR A 605 -2.60 11.68 -20.94
C THR A 605 -1.75 12.68 -20.17
N ALA A 606 -0.61 12.26 -19.64
CA ALA A 606 0.40 13.14 -19.05
C ALA A 606 1.58 13.33 -20.04
N ALA A 607 2.02 14.57 -20.23
CA ALA A 607 3.04 14.96 -21.21
C ALA A 607 4.10 15.87 -20.58
N TYR A 608 5.34 15.85 -21.08
CA TYR A 608 6.46 16.52 -20.39
C TYR A 608 7.26 17.51 -21.25
N ARG A 609 6.98 17.60 -22.55
CA ARG A 609 7.73 18.52 -23.42
C ARG A 609 7.11 19.92 -23.54
N GLU A 610 5.79 20.06 -23.40
CA GLU A 610 5.16 21.39 -23.49
C GLU A 610 5.50 22.28 -22.29
N GLU A 611 5.45 21.72 -21.08
CA GLU A 611 5.74 22.43 -19.84
C GLU A 611 7.14 22.07 -19.35
N LYS A 612 8.16 22.74 -19.89
CA LYS A 612 9.57 22.42 -19.63
C LYS A 612 9.86 22.29 -18.12
N GLY A 613 10.28 21.10 -17.71
CA GLY A 613 10.65 20.79 -16.33
C GLY A 613 9.49 20.34 -15.44
N ASN A 614 8.27 20.34 -15.96
CA ASN A 614 7.02 19.98 -15.29
C ASN A 614 6.27 18.91 -16.11
N VAL A 615 5.11 18.48 -15.63
CA VAL A 615 4.21 17.56 -16.35
C VAL A 615 2.88 18.25 -16.61
N ALA A 616 2.46 18.29 -17.86
CA ALA A 616 1.17 18.80 -18.28
C ALA A 616 0.17 17.65 -18.42
N ILE A 617 -1.04 17.84 -17.89
CA ILE A 617 -2.16 16.90 -18.02
C ILE A 617 -3.04 17.34 -19.17
N PHE A 618 -3.29 16.42 -20.10
CA PHE A 618 -4.15 16.61 -21.26
C PHE A 618 -5.41 15.78 -21.13
N THR A 619 -6.55 16.37 -21.49
CA THR A 619 -7.83 15.69 -21.57
C THR A 619 -8.49 15.90 -22.92
N ALA A 620 -9.27 14.92 -23.37
CA ALA A 620 -10.08 15.02 -24.58
C ALA A 620 -11.37 14.20 -24.46
N PRO A 621 -12.46 14.61 -25.15
CA PRO A 621 -13.68 13.81 -25.22
C PRO A 621 -13.57 12.60 -26.18
N ALA A 622 -12.55 12.59 -27.04
CA ALA A 622 -12.28 11.54 -28.02
C ALA A 622 -10.80 11.55 -28.40
N SER A 623 -10.29 10.45 -28.95
CA SER A 623 -8.90 10.35 -29.45
C SER A 623 -8.55 11.40 -30.51
N THR A 624 -9.53 11.83 -31.30
CA THR A 624 -9.40 12.87 -32.33
C THR A 624 -9.36 14.29 -31.75
N GLY A 625 -9.46 14.45 -30.44
CA GLY A 625 -9.47 15.74 -29.76
C GLY A 625 -10.82 16.48 -29.81
N PRO A 626 -10.83 17.79 -29.53
CA PRO A 626 -9.64 18.59 -29.21
C PRO A 626 -9.03 18.18 -27.88
N TRP A 627 -7.69 18.05 -27.85
CA TRP A 627 -6.93 17.83 -26.63
C TRP A 627 -6.69 19.17 -25.93
N VAL A 628 -7.00 19.23 -24.63
CA VAL A 628 -6.90 20.43 -23.81
C VAL A 628 -5.94 20.18 -22.66
N LYS A 629 -4.98 21.09 -22.45
CA LYS A 629 -4.15 21.12 -21.24
C LYS A 629 -5.03 21.51 -20.06
N SER A 630 -5.43 20.55 -19.23
CA SER A 630 -6.31 20.77 -18.09
C SER A 630 -5.56 21.19 -16.83
N ASN A 631 -4.33 20.70 -16.65
CA ASN A 631 -3.53 21.00 -15.46
C ASN A 631 -2.01 20.90 -15.71
N VAL A 632 -1.20 21.35 -14.76
CA VAL A 632 0.26 21.23 -14.75
C VAL A 632 0.74 20.84 -13.36
N ILE A 633 1.37 19.67 -13.25
CA ILE A 633 2.07 19.20 -12.04
C ILE A 633 3.48 19.81 -12.06
N LYS A 634 3.77 20.68 -11.09
CA LYS A 634 5.03 21.44 -11.04
C LYS A 634 6.10 20.69 -10.26
N THR A 635 7.33 20.67 -10.75
CA THR A 635 8.46 20.14 -9.97
C THR A 635 8.67 20.97 -8.71
N PRO A 636 8.87 20.34 -7.52
CA PRO A 636 9.05 21.06 -6.27
C PRO A 636 10.43 21.73 -6.15
N THR A 637 11.41 21.28 -6.95
CA THR A 637 12.79 21.80 -6.92
C THR A 637 13.34 22.05 -8.32
N THR A 638 12.93 23.16 -8.93
CA THR A 638 13.26 23.52 -10.33
C THR A 638 14.76 23.65 -10.62
N ASP A 639 15.57 23.93 -9.60
CA ASP A 639 17.01 24.17 -9.75
C ASP A 639 17.83 22.88 -9.78
N THR A 640 17.29 21.79 -9.25
CA THR A 640 17.99 20.51 -9.07
C THR A 640 17.33 19.35 -9.80
N LEU A 641 16.03 19.44 -10.11
CA LEU A 641 15.26 18.39 -10.75
C LEU A 641 14.35 18.94 -11.85
N ARG A 642 14.31 18.21 -12.97
CA ARG A 642 13.24 18.33 -13.97
C ARG A 642 12.36 17.08 -13.94
N PHE A 643 11.06 17.27 -14.10
CA PHE A 643 10.12 16.18 -14.32
C PHE A 643 10.05 15.81 -15.81
N GLY A 644 9.91 14.51 -16.09
CA GLY A 644 9.84 13.95 -17.43
C GLY A 644 9.15 12.59 -17.46
N GLU A 645 8.84 12.13 -18.67
CA GLU A 645 8.44 10.75 -18.97
C GLU A 645 7.39 10.17 -18.01
N PRO A 646 6.23 10.85 -17.84
CA PRO A 646 5.20 10.42 -16.91
C PRO A 646 4.35 9.29 -17.49
N HIS A 647 3.69 8.54 -16.60
CA HIS A 647 2.58 7.65 -16.95
C HIS A 647 1.46 7.75 -15.91
N VAL A 648 0.22 7.47 -16.32
CA VAL A 648 -0.98 7.67 -15.49
C VAL A 648 -1.82 6.40 -15.41
N ALA A 649 -2.45 6.16 -14.26
CA ALA A 649 -3.42 5.09 -14.06
C ALA A 649 -4.61 5.58 -13.21
N GLN A 650 -5.78 4.95 -13.37
CA GLN A 650 -6.96 5.14 -12.51
C GLN A 650 -7.22 3.86 -11.72
N LEU A 651 -7.13 3.93 -10.39
CA LEU A 651 -7.44 2.82 -9.49
C LEU A 651 -8.95 2.51 -9.50
N PRO A 652 -9.37 1.31 -9.07
CA PRO A 652 -10.79 0.98 -8.90
C PRO A 652 -11.55 1.92 -7.95
N SER A 653 -10.85 2.59 -7.03
CA SER A 653 -11.40 3.63 -6.16
C SER A 653 -11.79 4.91 -6.90
N GLY A 654 -11.41 5.06 -8.16
CA GLY A 654 -11.56 6.28 -8.95
C GLY A 654 -10.36 7.23 -8.88
N ARG A 655 -9.45 7.04 -7.92
CA ARG A 655 -8.22 7.84 -7.75
C ARG A 655 -7.30 7.70 -8.95
N LEU A 656 -6.80 8.82 -9.45
CA LEU A 656 -5.73 8.88 -10.44
C LEU A 656 -4.38 8.94 -9.75
N VAL A 657 -3.40 8.24 -10.31
CA VAL A 657 -2.00 8.29 -9.91
C VAL A 657 -1.16 8.56 -11.15
N VAL A 658 -0.32 9.60 -11.10
CA VAL A 658 0.71 9.85 -12.12
C VAL A 658 2.07 9.53 -11.53
N ALA A 659 2.82 8.64 -12.17
CA ALA A 659 4.23 8.40 -11.87
C ALA A 659 5.12 9.21 -12.82
N ILE A 660 6.17 9.82 -12.29
CA ILE A 660 6.97 10.83 -12.98
C ILE A 660 8.46 10.52 -12.78
N ARG A 661 9.23 10.49 -13.86
CA ARG A 661 10.69 10.46 -13.76
C ARG A 661 11.21 11.81 -13.27
N ALA A 662 12.03 11.78 -12.23
CA ALA A 662 12.89 12.91 -11.86
C ALA A 662 14.25 12.78 -12.55
N THR A 663 14.69 13.85 -13.22
CA THR A 663 16.03 13.92 -13.82
C THR A 663 16.83 15.04 -13.18
N SER A 664 18.09 14.76 -12.81
CA SER A 664 18.97 15.75 -12.17
C SER A 664 19.33 16.91 -13.10
N ILE A 665 19.59 18.07 -12.48
CA ILE A 665 20.17 19.26 -13.10
C ILE A 665 21.43 19.65 -12.29
N PRO A 666 22.66 19.55 -12.86
CA PRO A 666 22.99 19.03 -14.19
C PRO A 666 22.68 17.53 -14.32
N TYR A 667 22.62 17.04 -15.56
CA TYR A 667 22.24 15.65 -15.83
C TYR A 667 23.19 14.66 -15.15
N ASP A 668 22.61 13.88 -14.23
CA ASP A 668 23.16 12.71 -13.58
C ASP A 668 21.97 11.78 -13.33
N ASP A 669 22.11 10.52 -13.75
CA ASP A 669 21.08 9.48 -13.63
C ASP A 669 21.47 8.45 -12.55
N SER A 670 22.48 8.74 -11.71
CA SER A 670 23.00 7.82 -10.69
C SER A 670 22.68 8.21 -9.25
N GLY A 671 22.26 9.43 -8.97
CA GLY A 671 22.02 9.94 -7.62
C GLY A 671 20.80 9.33 -6.90
N ASP A 672 20.91 9.13 -5.58
CA ASP A 672 19.83 8.54 -4.74
C ASP A 672 18.57 9.41 -4.65
N HIS A 673 18.70 10.71 -4.92
CA HIS A 673 17.60 11.66 -4.99
C HIS A 673 16.70 11.47 -6.23
N LEU A 674 17.04 10.57 -7.15
CA LEU A 674 16.32 10.31 -8.41
C LEU A 674 15.30 9.17 -8.27
N GLN A 675 14.57 9.20 -7.15
CA GLN A 675 13.38 8.40 -6.98
C GLN A 675 12.30 8.85 -7.97
N PHE A 676 11.39 7.96 -8.38
CA PHE A 676 10.24 8.42 -9.16
C PHE A 676 9.25 9.17 -8.26
N TRP A 677 8.62 10.19 -8.81
CA TRP A 677 7.69 11.07 -8.12
C TRP A 677 6.26 10.72 -8.47
N LEU A 678 5.35 11.06 -7.58
CA LEU A 678 3.93 10.79 -7.69
C LEU A 678 3.12 12.05 -7.50
N ALA A 679 1.97 12.11 -8.14
CA ALA A 679 0.89 13.03 -7.80
C ALA A 679 -0.44 12.29 -7.95
N THR A 680 -1.41 12.61 -7.10
CA THR A 680 -2.71 11.95 -7.08
C THR A 680 -3.86 12.93 -7.31
N SER A 681 -4.98 12.41 -7.81
CA SER A 681 -6.22 13.19 -8.02
C SER A 681 -7.43 12.32 -7.70
N ASP A 682 -8.39 12.87 -6.95
CA ASP A 682 -9.65 12.22 -6.57
C ASP A 682 -10.87 12.83 -7.30
N ASP A 683 -10.64 13.70 -8.28
CA ASP A 683 -11.69 14.47 -8.97
C ASP A 683 -11.56 14.40 -10.51
N HIS A 684 -11.15 13.23 -11.01
CA HIS A 684 -10.94 12.96 -12.45
C HIS A 684 -9.91 13.91 -13.10
N GLY A 685 -8.88 14.32 -12.34
CA GLY A 685 -7.76 15.11 -12.84
C GLY A 685 -8.02 16.61 -12.90
N ALA A 686 -9.11 17.10 -12.29
CA ALA A 686 -9.41 18.52 -12.21
C ALA A 686 -8.43 19.23 -11.27
N THR A 687 -8.11 18.63 -10.13
CA THR A 687 -7.07 19.06 -9.20
C THR A 687 -6.11 17.91 -8.88
N TRP A 688 -4.87 18.27 -8.52
CA TRP A 688 -3.80 17.32 -8.22
C TRP A 688 -3.16 17.66 -6.89
N SER A 689 -2.69 16.64 -6.18
CA SER A 689 -1.85 16.81 -4.99
C SER A 689 -0.55 17.54 -5.35
N GLU A 690 0.10 18.13 -4.34
CA GLU A 690 1.53 18.45 -4.47
C GLU A 690 2.30 17.16 -4.77
N PRO A 691 3.28 17.18 -5.68
CA PRO A 691 4.02 15.98 -6.01
C PRO A 691 4.92 15.57 -4.84
N PHE A 692 5.00 14.26 -4.60
CA PHE A 692 5.78 13.66 -3.53
C PHE A 692 6.66 12.52 -4.07
N SER A 693 7.77 12.25 -3.40
CA SER A 693 8.62 11.13 -3.78
C SER A 693 7.96 9.81 -3.40
N SER A 694 8.08 8.81 -4.26
CA SER A 694 7.68 7.42 -3.96
C SER A 694 8.60 6.72 -2.95
N GLY A 695 9.79 7.29 -2.71
CA GLY A 695 10.88 6.63 -1.99
C GLY A 695 11.56 5.49 -2.78
N ARG A 696 11.10 5.20 -4.01
CA ARG A 696 11.62 4.11 -4.85
C ARG A 696 12.47 4.65 -6.01
N TRP A 697 13.61 4.01 -6.23
CA TRP A 697 14.53 4.39 -7.29
C TRP A 697 14.30 3.58 -8.58
N GLY A 698 14.17 4.28 -9.71
CA GLY A 698 14.07 3.68 -11.05
C GLY A 698 13.18 4.49 -11.99
N PHE A 699 13.43 4.37 -13.30
CA PHE A 699 12.74 5.16 -14.32
C PHE A 699 13.03 4.68 -15.77
N PRO A 700 12.19 5.09 -16.75
CA PRO A 700 10.84 5.62 -16.52
C PRO A 700 9.91 4.55 -15.97
N VAL A 701 8.76 4.98 -15.45
CA VAL A 701 7.78 4.11 -14.79
C VAL A 701 6.57 3.94 -15.69
N HIS A 702 6.12 2.69 -15.84
CA HIS A 702 4.82 2.35 -16.39
C HIS A 702 3.92 1.82 -15.28
N LEU A 703 2.66 2.22 -15.29
CA LEU A 703 1.65 1.85 -14.31
C LEU A 703 0.58 0.96 -14.96
N THR A 704 0.31 -0.19 -14.37
CA THR A 704 -0.72 -1.14 -14.83
C THR A 704 -1.66 -1.47 -13.69
N VAL A 705 -2.96 -1.23 -13.87
CA VAL A 705 -3.97 -1.68 -12.91
C VAL A 705 -4.26 -3.15 -13.20
N LEU A 706 -4.04 -4.01 -12.21
CA LEU A 706 -4.30 -5.45 -12.30
C LEU A 706 -5.78 -5.74 -12.11
N SER A 707 -6.21 -6.91 -12.56
CA SER A 707 -7.59 -7.39 -12.46
C SER A 707 -8.10 -7.52 -11.01
N ASP A 708 -7.19 -7.66 -10.05
CA ASP A 708 -7.47 -7.69 -8.61
C ASP A 708 -7.45 -6.28 -7.94
N GLY A 709 -7.33 -5.24 -8.75
CA GLY A 709 -7.36 -3.84 -8.32
C GLY A 709 -6.04 -3.28 -7.79
N ARG A 710 -4.99 -4.10 -7.67
CA ARG A 710 -3.65 -3.60 -7.30
C ARG A 710 -3.03 -2.81 -8.46
N LEU A 711 -2.13 -1.89 -8.12
CA LEU A 711 -1.35 -1.10 -9.06
C LEU A 711 0.07 -1.63 -9.18
N LEU A 712 0.42 -2.16 -10.35
CA LEU A 712 1.76 -2.56 -10.71
C LEU A 712 2.54 -1.37 -11.28
N ALA A 713 3.67 -1.04 -10.68
CA ALA A 713 4.67 -0.15 -11.28
C ALA A 713 5.83 -0.97 -11.80
N THR A 714 6.12 -0.90 -13.10
CA THR A 714 7.35 -1.44 -13.69
C THR A 714 8.27 -0.31 -14.11
N TYR A 715 9.57 -0.45 -13.84
CA TYR A 715 10.53 0.62 -14.09
C TYR A 715 11.93 0.11 -14.45
N GLY A 716 12.64 0.92 -15.23
CA GLY A 716 14.03 0.67 -15.59
C GLY A 716 14.96 0.86 -14.39
N TYR A 717 15.89 -0.06 -14.20
CA TYR A 717 16.89 -0.01 -13.15
C TYR A 717 18.29 0.18 -13.74
N ARG A 718 18.68 1.44 -13.87
CA ARG A 718 19.94 1.89 -14.50
C ARG A 718 21.10 1.99 -13.50
N ARG A 719 21.08 1.15 -12.47
CA ARG A 719 22.17 0.92 -11.51
C ARG A 719 22.57 -0.54 -11.55
N VAL A 720 23.81 -0.85 -11.19
CA VAL A 720 24.26 -2.25 -11.10
C VAL A 720 23.51 -2.94 -9.95
N PRO A 721 22.92 -4.14 -10.15
CA PRO A 721 22.84 -4.87 -11.41
C PRO A 721 21.74 -4.34 -12.34
N TYR A 722 22.12 -3.95 -13.56
CA TYR A 722 21.26 -3.28 -14.52
C TYR A 722 20.11 -4.18 -14.98
N GLY A 723 18.92 -3.61 -15.17
CA GLY A 723 17.80 -4.36 -15.75
C GLY A 723 16.45 -3.72 -15.46
N GLN A 724 15.46 -4.55 -15.18
CA GLN A 724 14.06 -4.16 -14.99
C GLN A 724 13.59 -4.55 -13.59
N ARG A 725 12.76 -3.71 -12.99
CA ARG A 725 12.19 -3.91 -11.65
C ARG A 725 10.70 -3.65 -11.64
N ALA A 726 10.05 -4.13 -10.60
CA ALA A 726 8.65 -3.82 -10.34
C ALA A 726 8.36 -3.69 -8.84
N SER A 727 7.27 -3.00 -8.53
CA SER A 727 6.62 -3.02 -7.22
C SER A 727 5.11 -3.03 -7.42
N ILE A 728 4.36 -3.48 -6.41
CA ILE A 728 2.90 -3.59 -6.47
C ILE A 728 2.32 -2.90 -5.24
N SER A 729 1.48 -1.89 -5.44
CA SER A 729 0.81 -1.16 -4.37
C SER A 729 -0.70 -1.38 -4.41
N SER A 730 -1.36 -1.45 -3.25
CA SER A 730 -2.82 -1.44 -3.15
C SER A 730 -3.41 -0.01 -3.10
N ASP A 731 -2.61 1.00 -2.76
CA ASP A 731 -3.04 2.40 -2.64
C ASP A 731 -2.42 3.35 -3.68
N GLY A 732 -1.36 2.92 -4.36
CA GLY A 732 -0.63 3.71 -5.35
C GLY A 732 0.26 4.82 -4.80
N GLU A 733 0.42 4.96 -3.47
CA GLU A 733 1.15 6.06 -2.83
C GLU A 733 2.41 5.62 -2.09
N ASN A 734 2.32 4.52 -1.33
CA ASN A 734 3.40 4.10 -0.44
C ASN A 734 4.27 3.05 -1.12
N TRP A 735 5.32 3.47 -1.84
CA TRP A 735 6.16 2.53 -2.60
C TRP A 735 7.44 2.12 -1.89
N GLU A 736 8.09 3.00 -1.12
CA GLU A 736 9.39 2.76 -0.47
C GLU A 736 9.45 1.46 0.32
N GLU A 737 8.37 1.18 1.04
CA GLU A 737 8.30 0.09 2.01
C GLU A 737 7.94 -1.26 1.37
N LEU A 738 7.45 -1.25 0.12
CA LEU A 738 6.97 -2.44 -0.59
C LEU A 738 8.11 -3.33 -1.09
N PRO A 739 7.83 -4.61 -1.43
CA PRO A 739 8.79 -5.45 -2.16
C PRO A 739 9.22 -4.80 -3.48
N GLU A 740 10.51 -4.92 -3.78
CA GLU A 740 11.01 -4.75 -5.14
C GLU A 740 11.18 -6.13 -5.78
N ILE A 741 10.54 -6.31 -6.93
CA ILE A 741 10.57 -7.50 -7.75
C ILE A 741 11.65 -7.31 -8.82
N ILE A 742 12.56 -8.26 -8.90
CA ILE A 742 13.60 -8.27 -9.92
C ILE A 742 13.06 -9.01 -11.15
N ILE A 743 12.72 -8.26 -12.21
CA ILE A 743 12.32 -8.85 -13.49
C ILE A 743 13.58 -9.27 -14.27
N ARG A 744 14.59 -8.39 -14.34
CA ARG A 744 15.89 -8.64 -15.04
C ARG A 744 17.02 -8.00 -14.26
N ALA A 745 18.18 -8.64 -14.17
CA ALA A 745 19.38 -8.08 -13.50
C ALA A 745 20.68 -8.34 -14.28
N ASP A 746 20.55 -8.62 -15.58
CA ASP A 746 21.60 -9.09 -16.47
C ASP A 746 21.85 -8.16 -17.67
N ALA A 747 21.30 -6.94 -17.64
CA ALA A 747 21.56 -5.99 -18.72
C ALA A 747 23.05 -5.54 -18.70
N PRO A 748 23.70 -5.37 -19.86
CA PRO A 748 25.13 -5.10 -19.91
C PRO A 748 25.49 -3.66 -19.55
N ASN A 749 24.57 -2.71 -19.77
CA ASN A 749 24.81 -1.28 -19.54
C ASN A 749 23.50 -0.54 -19.20
N ARG A 750 23.59 0.78 -18.99
CA ARG A 750 22.46 1.63 -18.58
C ARG A 750 21.48 2.02 -19.71
N ASP A 751 21.82 1.74 -20.97
CA ASP A 751 20.96 1.99 -22.12
C ASP A 751 19.91 0.87 -22.24
N LEU A 752 18.94 0.95 -21.35
CA LEU A 752 17.88 -0.02 -21.15
C LEU A 752 16.62 0.67 -20.62
N GLY A 753 15.55 -0.10 -20.50
CA GLY A 753 14.41 0.23 -19.65
C GLY A 753 13.15 0.46 -20.45
N TYR A 754 12.40 1.48 -20.04
CA TYR A 754 11.08 1.81 -20.59
C TYR A 754 10.17 0.59 -20.58
N PRO A 755 10.04 -0.12 -19.45
CA PRO A 755 9.20 -1.28 -19.41
C PRO A 755 7.73 -0.86 -19.51
N ALA A 756 6.94 -1.56 -20.32
CA ALA A 756 5.49 -1.47 -20.36
C ALA A 756 4.88 -2.83 -20.07
N SER A 757 3.89 -2.88 -19.18
CA SER A 757 3.36 -4.14 -18.64
C SER A 757 1.88 -4.31 -18.92
N ILE A 758 1.48 -5.54 -19.25
CA ILE A 758 0.09 -5.92 -19.38
C ILE A 758 -0.18 -7.25 -18.67
N GLU A 759 -1.31 -7.33 -17.97
CA GLU A 759 -1.81 -8.58 -17.41
C GLU A 759 -2.50 -9.38 -18.54
N ILE A 760 -1.92 -10.54 -18.86
CA ILE A 760 -2.38 -11.39 -19.96
C ILE A 760 -3.38 -12.46 -19.52
N ALA A 761 -3.33 -12.82 -18.26
CA ALA A 761 -4.33 -13.56 -17.49
C ALA A 761 -4.22 -13.12 -16.02
N PRO A 762 -5.22 -13.32 -15.16
CA PRO A 762 -5.14 -12.92 -13.75
C PRO A 762 -3.85 -13.40 -13.08
N GLY A 763 -3.04 -12.46 -12.59
CA GLY A 763 -1.73 -12.72 -11.98
C GLY A 763 -0.60 -13.08 -12.94
N GLU A 764 -0.84 -13.19 -14.25
CA GLU A 764 0.18 -13.45 -15.27
C GLU A 764 0.48 -12.19 -16.07
N ILE A 765 1.72 -11.71 -15.99
CA ILE A 765 2.15 -10.43 -16.53
C ILE A 765 3.13 -10.65 -17.68
N LEU A 766 2.93 -9.89 -18.76
CA LEU A 766 3.91 -9.70 -19.82
C LEU A 766 4.46 -8.28 -19.74
N THR A 767 5.76 -8.15 -19.51
CA THR A 767 6.46 -6.86 -19.48
C THR A 767 7.40 -6.77 -20.68
N VAL A 768 7.19 -5.79 -21.56
CA VAL A 768 8.08 -5.47 -22.68
C VAL A 768 9.02 -4.36 -22.31
N TYR A 769 10.25 -4.35 -22.82
CA TYR A 769 11.27 -3.34 -22.54
C TYR A 769 12.35 -3.37 -23.63
N TYR A 770 13.25 -2.37 -23.65
CA TYR A 770 14.43 -2.42 -24.51
C TYR A 770 15.71 -2.59 -23.71
N GLN A 771 16.66 -3.34 -24.26
CA GLN A 771 18.05 -3.43 -23.80
C GLN A 771 18.89 -4.23 -24.81
N GLU A 772 20.20 -4.22 -24.66
CA GLU A 772 21.09 -5.16 -25.34
C GLU A 772 20.93 -6.59 -24.79
N THR A 773 21.14 -7.58 -25.66
CA THR A 773 21.00 -9.03 -25.37
C THR A 773 22.02 -9.55 -24.36
N GLY A 774 23.12 -8.82 -24.12
CA GLY A 774 24.16 -9.18 -23.16
C GLY A 774 24.93 -10.46 -23.51
N ASN A 775 24.64 -11.08 -24.65
CA ASN A 775 25.30 -12.31 -25.11
C ASN A 775 26.69 -11.95 -25.69
N PRO A 776 27.81 -12.43 -25.10
CA PRO A 776 29.15 -12.14 -25.61
C PRO A 776 29.43 -12.73 -27.01
N GLU A 777 28.60 -13.66 -27.49
CA GLU A 777 28.69 -14.18 -28.86
C GLU A 777 27.93 -13.32 -29.89
N ASP A 778 27.06 -12.41 -29.42
CA ASP A 778 26.32 -11.49 -30.28
C ASP A 778 27.18 -10.28 -30.64
N THR A 779 27.76 -10.34 -31.84
CA THR A 779 28.64 -9.29 -32.37
C THR A 779 27.90 -8.04 -32.88
N HIS A 780 26.57 -8.00 -32.74
CA HIS A 780 25.71 -6.91 -33.21
C HIS A 780 24.99 -6.20 -32.04
N SER A 781 25.73 -5.73 -31.03
CA SER A 781 25.14 -5.14 -29.82
C SER A 781 24.48 -3.77 -30.06
N ARG A 782 23.28 -3.76 -30.62
CA ARG A 782 22.31 -2.67 -30.54
C ARG A 782 21.18 -3.07 -29.59
N PRO A 783 20.46 -2.12 -28.99
CA PRO A 783 19.32 -2.49 -28.17
C PRO A 783 18.23 -3.19 -28.98
N THR A 784 17.56 -4.12 -28.32
CA THR A 784 16.51 -4.98 -28.87
C THR A 784 15.25 -4.79 -28.06
N ILE A 785 14.09 -5.04 -28.67
CA ILE A 785 12.82 -5.12 -27.95
C ILE A 785 12.69 -6.53 -27.38
N MET A 786 12.59 -6.62 -26.07
CA MET A 786 12.52 -7.87 -25.32
C MET A 786 11.24 -7.93 -24.48
N SER A 787 10.90 -9.13 -24.01
CA SER A 787 9.83 -9.35 -23.06
C SER A 787 10.21 -10.29 -21.93
N THR A 788 9.55 -10.13 -20.80
CA THR A 788 9.55 -11.12 -19.71
C THR A 788 8.11 -11.48 -19.39
N ARG A 789 7.82 -12.78 -19.32
CA ARG A 789 6.58 -13.31 -18.76
C ARG A 789 6.85 -13.76 -17.32
N TRP A 790 5.97 -13.36 -16.40
CA TRP A 790 6.15 -13.62 -14.98
C TRP A 790 4.81 -13.63 -14.26
N THR A 791 4.77 -14.24 -13.08
CA THR A 791 3.55 -14.38 -12.29
C THR A 791 3.64 -13.67 -10.95
N LEU A 792 2.47 -13.25 -10.50
CA LEU A 792 2.19 -12.69 -9.19
C LEU A 792 1.34 -13.69 -8.39
N PRO A 793 1.38 -13.63 -7.04
CA PRO A 793 0.43 -14.36 -6.24
C PRO A 793 -0.97 -13.81 -6.52
N ALA A 794 -1.93 -14.72 -6.66
CA ALA A 794 -3.34 -14.36 -6.76
C ALA A 794 -3.77 -13.64 -5.47
N ARG A 795 -4.68 -12.68 -5.61
CA ARG A 795 -5.35 -12.01 -4.50
C ARG A 795 -6.76 -12.56 -4.33
#